data_AF-K9W7I7-F1
#
_entry.id   AF-K9W7I7-F1
#
_cell.length_a   1.000
_cell.length_b   1.000
_cell.length_c   1.000
_cell.angle_alpha   90.00
_cell.angle_beta   90.00
_cell.angle_gamma   90.00
#
_symmetry.space_group_name_H-M   'P 1'
#
loop_
_entity.id
_entity.type
_entity.pdbx_description
1 polymer ?
#
loop_
_entity_poly.entity_id
_entity_poly.type
_entity_poly.pdbx_seq_one_letter_code
_entity_poly.pdbx_strand_id
1 'polypeptide(L)'
;MGIPTLKASEQGRAKIKQAREKRGWTVTEEENTPLKEASQFLIRQHAATHEWEANDSRWLRNFKQLFRVEKPQNIHEIQTLIARSNQGSWLKQIEQRIESGEILVKHISYGTWSRFASQKTVRGINERAFKAYCHILGLQWDEIAEHSNPQDLESPEATIAETKQAVQISANGILRKRPAHNLPVRYHTALIGRDTEMARLLELLSPHHPTAHISVEGMGGAGKTSLVLEAAYCCLQVSCGEPKTPLAPSFEAIIFTSAKQQHLIGNHILQRHRRERTLNDIFRAIFRTLGCSGSLPADFDEQLECIQNNLQSRHTLLIVDNLETLDDQEAVLSFLYELPTTVKVVITTRFRGAFGIPIYLEGLPLPEAMRLIEHQAQEQQVQLKPDQFQAIYQRTNGLALGIVYAIGQLSVYGVSTDLWVTRLAQAKDLAQYCFEDSMQRLRGQPAHQLLMVLALFAKSASREAIAQIAFPEVDLNDQLKAKSMNLLEVLAQLHRLRLVIQREERYDMHPLTREYAIAELKAHPEFEQEVRERWVNWYLSFSQAYGQQHWRQWKEYQGLDPEWENLQAAIDWCIHHNRYEQVRKLWQHIKGYSYVHGYWHERLSWIEWLLQSAQQRQDQSAIAEALSDKGWTLTLMVMGKPERLAEVDALCAQVSNLQDSEDLILQLELTIERAVWSIPQGKFDRAHQLLNRAKELLSQVRLEEPKCLRQQIRIDYYEAEVWFRTQNYQRAKIGYQKALEQARMAQWQQVEVYSLNWLADVALVGEGNLEEAERLLKTSMPIALASQDKRSIAFHKRSWAHLEKLRGNLAQLQHWAMEAKESFESLGMLAEAQEMQSWLET
;
A
#
# COMPACT_ATOMS: atom_id res chain seq x y z
N MET A 1 23.33 9.79 10.85
CA MET A 1 24.14 10.51 9.84
C MET A 1 24.17 9.65 8.59
N GLY A 2 23.77 10.19 7.44
CA GLY A 2 23.81 9.44 6.18
C GLY A 2 25.21 8.94 5.89
N ILE A 3 25.33 7.76 5.26
CA ILE A 3 26.63 7.26 4.84
C ILE A 3 27.06 8.12 3.64
N PRO A 4 28.15 8.89 3.73
CA PRO A 4 28.59 9.75 2.63
C PRO A 4 28.80 8.94 1.35
N THR A 5 28.39 9.51 0.21
CA THR A 5 28.53 8.90 -1.12
C THR A 5 29.40 9.76 -2.02
N LEU A 6 30.22 9.11 -2.85
CA LEU A 6 31.07 9.74 -3.85
C LEU A 6 30.72 9.21 -5.23
N LYS A 7 30.76 10.10 -6.23
CA LYS A 7 30.63 9.77 -7.65
C LYS A 7 31.88 10.20 -8.41
N ALA A 8 32.25 9.43 -9.43
CA ALA A 8 33.38 9.76 -10.29
C ALA A 8 32.96 10.82 -11.34
N SER A 9 33.81 11.84 -11.50
CA SER A 9 33.72 12.83 -12.58
C SER A 9 33.88 12.16 -13.95
N GLU A 10 33.53 12.86 -15.03
CA GLU A 10 33.66 12.33 -16.39
C GLU A 10 35.12 11.91 -16.71
N GLN A 11 36.08 12.76 -16.34
CA GLN A 11 37.52 12.44 -16.45
C GLN A 11 37.93 11.29 -15.51
N GLY A 12 37.35 11.24 -14.30
CA GLY A 12 37.57 10.16 -13.34
C GLY A 12 37.13 8.79 -13.87
N ARG A 13 36.00 8.72 -14.59
CA ARG A 13 35.50 7.47 -15.20
C ARG A 13 36.41 6.96 -16.30
N ALA A 14 37.01 7.85 -17.09
CA ALA A 14 38.00 7.45 -18.10
C ALA A 14 39.26 6.85 -17.44
N LYS A 15 39.75 7.46 -16.36
CA LYS A 15 40.87 6.94 -15.56
C LYS A 15 40.55 5.57 -14.93
N ILE A 16 39.34 5.39 -14.36
CA ILE A 16 38.88 4.11 -13.81
C ILE A 16 38.88 3.01 -14.88
N LYS A 17 38.33 3.30 -16.07
CA LYS A 17 38.31 2.35 -17.20
C LYS A 17 39.72 1.91 -17.59
N GLN A 18 40.64 2.86 -17.75
CA GLN A 18 42.02 2.58 -18.13
C GLN A 18 42.76 1.76 -17.06
N ALA A 19 42.57 2.08 -15.77
CA ALA A 19 43.19 1.33 -14.67
C ALA A 19 42.65 -0.10 -14.57
N ARG A 20 41.34 -0.28 -14.80
CA ARG A 20 40.69 -1.59 -14.84
C ARG A 20 41.20 -2.45 -16.01
N GLU A 21 41.28 -1.87 -17.22
CA GLU A 21 41.78 -2.57 -18.42
C GLU A 21 43.25 -3.01 -18.26
N LYS A 22 44.10 -2.19 -17.63
CA LYS A 22 45.49 -2.55 -17.31
C LYS A 22 45.61 -3.76 -16.37
N ARG A 23 44.62 -3.98 -15.50
CA ARG A 23 44.56 -5.14 -14.59
C ARG A 23 43.86 -6.35 -15.22
N GLY A 24 43.32 -6.23 -16.42
CA GLY A 24 42.57 -7.29 -17.09
C GLY A 24 41.20 -7.57 -16.46
N TRP A 25 40.67 -6.65 -15.64
CA TRP A 25 39.40 -6.85 -14.94
C TRP A 25 38.20 -6.50 -15.83
N THR A 26 37.22 -7.38 -15.87
CA THR A 26 35.90 -7.20 -16.47
C THR A 26 34.87 -6.78 -15.40
N VAL A 27 33.74 -6.22 -15.85
CA VAL A 27 32.60 -5.92 -14.96
C VAL A 27 31.54 -6.97 -15.26
N THR A 28 31.76 -8.15 -14.68
CA THR A 28 30.86 -9.30 -14.74
C THR A 28 30.67 -9.85 -13.33
N GLU A 29 29.54 -10.50 -13.08
CA GLU A 29 29.18 -11.02 -11.76
C GLU A 29 30.06 -12.22 -11.35
N GLU A 30 30.69 -12.88 -12.33
CA GLU A 30 31.63 -13.98 -12.11
C GLU A 30 33.00 -13.49 -11.59
N GLU A 31 33.33 -12.21 -11.80
CA GLU A 31 34.62 -11.63 -11.42
C GLU A 31 34.57 -10.92 -10.06
N ASN A 32 34.79 -11.70 -9.01
CA ASN A 32 34.77 -11.21 -7.62
C ASN A 32 36.12 -10.71 -7.10
N THR A 33 37.20 -10.78 -7.90
CA THR A 33 38.56 -10.34 -7.51
C THR A 33 38.60 -8.92 -6.95
N PRO A 34 37.94 -7.90 -7.56
CA PRO A 34 37.96 -6.54 -7.04
C PRO A 34 37.25 -6.41 -5.69
N LEU A 35 36.20 -7.20 -5.46
CA LEU A 35 35.45 -7.20 -4.20
C LEU A 35 36.28 -7.78 -3.05
N LYS A 36 37.05 -8.84 -3.35
CA LYS A 36 37.94 -9.49 -2.40
C LYS A 36 39.09 -8.58 -2.00
N GLU A 37 39.77 -7.97 -2.98
CA GLU A 37 40.87 -7.02 -2.73
C GLU A 37 40.39 -5.79 -1.95
N ALA A 38 39.23 -5.21 -2.31
CA ALA A 38 38.65 -4.08 -1.59
C ALA A 38 38.28 -4.44 -0.14
N SER A 39 37.73 -5.63 0.07
CA SER A 39 37.37 -6.13 1.40
C SER A 39 38.59 -6.35 2.29
N GLN A 40 39.67 -6.95 1.76
CA GLN A 40 40.92 -7.11 2.49
C GLN A 40 41.55 -5.76 2.86
N PHE A 41 41.55 -4.81 1.92
CA PHE A 41 42.04 -3.45 2.18
C PHE A 41 41.26 -2.77 3.32
N LEU A 42 39.93 -2.80 3.26
CA LEU A 42 39.09 -2.15 4.26
C LEU A 42 39.25 -2.73 5.66
N ILE A 43 39.51 -4.03 5.79
CA ILE A 43 39.71 -4.67 7.10
C ILE A 43 41.06 -4.31 7.69
N ARG A 44 42.13 -4.32 6.90
CA ARG A 44 43.45 -3.91 7.35
C ARG A 44 43.45 -2.43 7.74
N GLN A 45 42.78 -1.60 6.96
CA GLN A 45 42.57 -0.19 7.30
C GLN A 45 41.77 -0.05 8.60
N HIS A 46 40.68 -0.80 8.77
CA HIS A 46 39.87 -0.77 9.98
C HIS A 46 40.66 -1.19 11.22
N ALA A 47 41.46 -2.26 11.10
CA ALA A 47 42.34 -2.75 12.16
C ALA A 47 43.37 -1.69 12.58
N ALA A 48 44.00 -1.04 11.60
CA ALA A 48 44.98 0.02 11.85
C ALA A 48 44.34 1.27 12.47
N THR A 49 43.19 1.73 11.96
CA THR A 49 42.51 2.93 12.49
C THR A 49 42.02 2.77 13.93
N HIS A 50 41.63 1.56 14.33
CA HIS A 50 41.06 1.31 15.66
C HIS A 50 42.01 0.56 16.60
N GLU A 51 43.26 0.31 16.18
CA GLU A 51 44.28 -0.44 16.92
C GLU A 51 43.78 -1.83 17.36
N TRP A 52 43.15 -2.58 16.44
CA TRP A 52 42.70 -3.95 16.74
C TRP A 52 43.82 -4.94 16.46
N GLU A 53 44.21 -5.69 17.48
CA GLU A 53 45.15 -6.81 17.33
C GLU A 53 44.51 -8.00 16.59
N ALA A 54 45.34 -8.92 16.10
CA ALA A 54 44.90 -10.01 15.24
C ALA A 54 43.90 -11.00 15.92
N ASN A 55 43.90 -11.06 17.26
CA ASN A 55 43.00 -11.87 18.09
C ASN A 55 42.10 -11.03 18.99
N ASP A 56 41.77 -9.80 18.57
CA ASP A 56 40.88 -8.94 19.34
C ASP A 56 39.42 -9.44 19.31
N SER A 57 38.80 -9.58 20.49
CA SER A 57 37.41 -10.06 20.63
C SER A 57 36.38 -9.19 19.92
N ARG A 58 36.74 -7.93 19.63
CA ARG A 58 35.93 -6.98 18.85
C ARG A 58 35.69 -7.46 17.42
N TRP A 59 36.57 -8.28 16.82
CA TRP A 59 36.32 -8.90 15.51
C TRP A 59 35.08 -9.79 15.54
N LEU A 60 34.94 -10.61 16.58
CA LEU A 60 33.79 -11.48 16.74
C LEU A 60 32.56 -10.71 17.21
N ARG A 61 32.70 -9.73 18.12
CA ARG A 61 31.56 -8.95 18.64
C ARG A 61 30.88 -8.11 17.55
N ASN A 62 31.66 -7.51 16.66
CA ASN A 62 31.18 -6.64 15.59
C ASN A 62 31.07 -7.35 14.23
N PHE A 63 31.21 -8.68 14.19
CA PHE A 63 31.28 -9.46 12.96
C PHE A 63 30.11 -9.19 12.01
N LYS A 64 28.88 -9.15 12.53
CA LYS A 64 27.65 -8.89 11.76
C LYS A 64 27.50 -7.42 11.28
N GLN A 65 28.19 -6.49 11.94
CA GLN A 65 28.20 -5.09 11.53
C GLN A 65 29.23 -4.83 10.42
N LEU A 66 30.31 -5.61 10.40
CA LEU A 66 31.43 -5.45 9.49
C LEU A 66 31.31 -6.30 8.21
N PHE A 67 30.68 -7.47 8.26
CA PHE A 67 30.69 -8.44 7.17
C PHE A 67 29.30 -8.82 6.66
N ARG A 68 29.24 -9.30 5.42
CA ARG A 68 28.07 -9.89 4.75
C ARG A 68 28.48 -11.19 4.03
N VAL A 69 27.51 -12.03 3.70
CA VAL A 69 27.71 -13.36 3.06
C VAL A 69 27.02 -13.35 1.69
N GLU A 70 27.63 -13.90 0.64
CA GLU A 70 27.07 -13.94 -0.73
C GLU A 70 26.49 -15.30 -1.15
N LYS A 71 26.47 -16.30 -0.25
CA LYS A 71 25.98 -17.68 -0.48
C LYS A 71 25.03 -18.08 0.67
N PRO A 72 24.20 -19.14 0.57
CA PRO A 72 23.10 -19.42 1.51
C PRO A 72 23.53 -19.83 2.94
N GLN A 73 24.78 -19.58 3.32
CA GLN A 73 25.28 -19.86 4.66
C GLN A 73 24.92 -18.74 5.63
N ASN A 74 24.56 -19.14 6.85
CA ASN A 74 24.18 -18.18 7.89
C ASN A 74 25.44 -17.47 8.44
N ILE A 75 25.43 -16.13 8.47
CA ILE A 75 26.53 -15.33 9.02
C ILE A 75 26.89 -15.72 10.47
N HIS A 76 25.92 -16.25 11.23
CA HIS A 76 26.13 -16.72 12.60
C HIS A 76 26.91 -18.04 12.66
N GLU A 77 26.73 -18.93 11.68
CA GLU A 77 27.52 -20.17 11.59
C GLU A 77 28.98 -19.86 11.31
N ILE A 78 29.24 -18.95 10.37
CA ILE A 78 30.62 -18.52 10.03
C ILE A 78 31.29 -17.85 11.24
N GLN A 79 30.59 -16.95 11.94
CA GLN A 79 31.08 -16.33 13.17
C GLN A 79 31.43 -17.37 14.24
N THR A 80 30.59 -18.39 14.40
CA THR A 80 30.81 -19.49 15.37
C THR A 80 32.00 -20.37 14.97
N LEU A 81 32.18 -20.64 13.68
CA LEU A 81 33.32 -21.39 13.15
C LEU A 81 34.64 -20.65 13.39
N ILE A 82 34.68 -19.33 13.21
CA ILE A 82 35.88 -18.52 13.52
C ILE A 82 36.16 -18.54 15.02
N ALA A 83 35.13 -18.42 15.86
CA ALA A 83 35.28 -18.42 17.31
C ALA A 83 35.79 -19.76 17.88
N ARG A 84 35.43 -20.90 17.24
CA ARG A 84 35.79 -22.26 17.69
C ARG A 84 37.07 -22.82 17.05
N SER A 85 37.60 -22.16 16.02
CA SER A 85 38.77 -22.64 15.30
C SER A 85 40.07 -22.27 16.00
N ASN A 86 40.94 -23.27 16.20
CA ASN A 86 42.30 -23.10 16.73
C ASN A 86 43.34 -22.78 15.64
N GLN A 87 42.91 -22.56 14.39
CA GLN A 87 43.81 -22.35 13.25
C GLN A 87 44.07 -20.86 12.99
N GLY A 88 45.21 -20.35 13.45
CA GLY A 88 45.64 -18.98 13.18
C GLY A 88 44.81 -17.92 13.92
N SER A 89 45.16 -16.65 13.72
CA SER A 89 44.45 -15.54 14.35
C SER A 89 43.06 -15.30 13.77
N TRP A 90 42.15 -14.68 14.52
CA TRP A 90 40.81 -14.35 14.01
C TRP A 90 40.88 -13.48 12.76
N LEU A 91 41.78 -12.49 12.72
CA LEU A 91 42.00 -11.68 11.53
C LEU A 91 42.45 -12.52 10.32
N LYS A 92 43.39 -13.46 10.50
CA LYS A 92 43.86 -14.34 9.42
C LYS A 92 42.75 -15.26 8.90
N GLN A 93 41.90 -15.75 9.80
CA GLN A 93 40.74 -16.56 9.45
C GLN A 93 39.64 -15.78 8.72
N ILE A 94 39.51 -14.48 9.01
CA ILE A 94 38.62 -13.56 8.28
C ILE A 94 39.17 -13.30 6.88
N GLU A 95 40.47 -13.00 6.76
CA GLU A 95 41.14 -12.77 5.47
C GLU A 95 41.01 -13.99 4.53
N GLN A 96 41.18 -15.21 5.05
CA GLN A 96 41.02 -16.45 4.28
C GLN A 96 39.60 -16.63 3.73
N ARG A 97 38.57 -16.28 4.51
CA ARG A 97 37.17 -16.40 4.08
C ARG A 97 36.76 -15.31 3.09
N ILE A 98 37.45 -14.17 3.10
CA ILE A 98 37.29 -13.14 2.07
C ILE A 98 37.96 -13.59 0.78
N GLU A 99 39.12 -14.22 0.88
CA GLU A 99 39.82 -14.79 -0.27
C GLU A 99 38.99 -15.91 -0.93
N SER A 100 38.31 -16.76 -0.15
CA SER A 100 37.36 -17.75 -0.69
C SER A 100 36.07 -17.13 -1.23
N GLY A 101 35.76 -15.88 -0.88
CA GLY A 101 34.54 -15.18 -1.25
C GLY A 101 33.32 -15.60 -0.43
N GLU A 102 33.52 -16.29 0.70
CA GLU A 102 32.45 -16.64 1.65
C GLU A 102 31.89 -15.39 2.34
N ILE A 103 32.77 -14.45 2.68
CA ILE A 103 32.38 -13.19 3.33
C ILE A 103 32.98 -12.00 2.58
N LEU A 104 32.28 -10.88 2.58
CA LEU A 104 32.77 -9.59 2.09
C LEU A 104 32.50 -8.51 3.14
N VAL A 105 33.24 -7.41 3.07
CA VAL A 105 32.97 -6.25 3.93
C VAL A 105 31.61 -5.64 3.55
N LYS A 106 30.84 -5.21 4.56
CA LYS A 106 29.55 -4.55 4.35
C LYS A 106 29.72 -3.36 3.39
N HIS A 107 28.81 -3.21 2.43
CA HIS A 107 28.86 -2.23 1.33
C HIS A 107 29.88 -2.49 0.21
N ILE A 108 30.62 -3.60 0.21
CA ILE A 108 31.39 -4.09 -0.95
C ILE A 108 30.60 -5.19 -1.63
N SER A 109 30.02 -4.90 -2.80
CA SER A 109 29.21 -5.81 -3.62
C SER A 109 29.43 -5.64 -5.11
N TYR A 110 29.02 -6.64 -5.90
CA TYR A 110 28.99 -6.51 -7.36
C TYR A 110 28.22 -5.26 -7.79
N GLY A 111 27.07 -4.96 -7.16
CA GLY A 111 26.31 -3.74 -7.43
C GLY A 111 27.12 -2.45 -7.20
N THR A 112 27.90 -2.36 -6.12
CA THR A 112 28.78 -1.20 -5.87
C THR A 112 29.98 -1.14 -6.82
N TRP A 113 30.56 -2.29 -7.18
CA TRP A 113 31.66 -2.37 -8.15
C TRP A 113 31.19 -2.01 -9.56
N SER A 114 30.04 -2.53 -9.99
CA SER A 114 29.43 -2.21 -11.27
C SER A 114 29.12 -0.72 -11.39
N ARG A 115 28.55 -0.10 -10.36
CA ARG A 115 28.31 1.37 -10.34
C ARG A 115 29.60 2.19 -10.40
N PHE A 116 30.69 1.72 -9.80
CA PHE A 116 31.98 2.40 -9.82
C PHE A 116 32.76 2.21 -11.13
N ALA A 117 32.76 0.99 -11.67
CA ALA A 117 33.60 0.58 -12.79
C ALA A 117 32.89 0.58 -14.15
N SER A 118 31.55 0.66 -14.19
CA SER A 118 30.76 0.74 -15.42
C SER A 118 30.69 2.17 -15.97
N GLN A 119 30.83 2.30 -17.28
CA GLN A 119 30.62 3.57 -17.98
C GLN A 119 29.12 3.93 -18.12
N LYS A 120 28.21 2.97 -17.88
CA LYS A 120 26.76 3.14 -18.10
C LYS A 120 26.02 3.76 -16.92
N THR A 121 26.67 3.96 -15.77
CA THR A 121 25.98 4.33 -14.52
C THR A 121 26.61 5.57 -13.89
N VAL A 122 25.79 6.58 -13.60
CA VAL A 122 26.22 7.90 -13.08
C VAL A 122 26.03 8.02 -11.56
N ARG A 123 25.47 6.99 -10.90
CA ARG A 123 25.11 7.03 -9.47
C ARG A 123 26.33 6.92 -8.57
N GLY A 124 26.35 7.70 -7.48
CA GLY A 124 27.40 7.62 -6.47
C GLY A 124 27.35 6.31 -5.67
N ILE A 125 28.50 5.91 -5.11
CA ILE A 125 28.62 4.77 -4.21
C ILE A 125 29.12 5.23 -2.84
N ASN A 126 28.98 4.38 -1.83
CA ASN A 126 29.49 4.62 -0.48
C ASN A 126 30.95 5.11 -0.51
N GLU A 127 31.27 6.19 0.21
CA GLU A 127 32.59 6.82 0.23
C GLU A 127 33.71 5.82 0.56
N ARG A 128 33.50 4.92 1.53
CA ARG A 128 34.48 3.90 1.91
C ARG A 128 34.72 2.90 0.78
N ALA A 129 33.65 2.47 0.09
CA ALA A 129 33.76 1.60 -1.07
C ALA A 129 34.46 2.32 -2.23
N PHE A 130 34.13 3.59 -2.47
CA PHE A 130 34.75 4.41 -3.52
C PHE A 130 36.26 4.55 -3.31
N LYS A 131 36.68 4.88 -2.08
CA LYS A 131 38.08 5.00 -1.71
C LYS A 131 38.81 3.65 -1.80
N ALA A 132 38.17 2.57 -1.36
CA ALA A 132 38.73 1.22 -1.47
C ALA A 132 38.94 0.81 -2.94
N TYR A 133 37.97 1.05 -3.81
CA TYR A 133 38.10 0.74 -5.23
C TYR A 133 39.14 1.61 -5.95
N CYS A 134 39.24 2.89 -5.60
CA CYS A 134 40.33 3.75 -6.08
C CYS A 134 41.69 3.21 -5.64
N HIS A 135 41.83 2.81 -4.37
CA HIS A 135 43.09 2.28 -3.84
C HIS A 135 43.52 1.00 -4.55
N ILE A 136 42.63 0.02 -4.71
CA ILE A 136 42.97 -1.22 -5.42
C ILE A 136 43.29 -0.97 -6.89
N LEU A 137 42.75 0.09 -7.51
CA LEU A 137 43.10 0.46 -8.89
C LEU A 137 44.35 1.36 -8.98
N GLY A 138 44.96 1.75 -7.86
CA GLY A 138 46.11 2.66 -7.83
C GLY A 138 45.76 4.11 -8.21
N LEU A 139 44.52 4.52 -7.97
CA LEU A 139 43.99 5.86 -8.27
C LEU A 139 43.86 6.69 -7.00
N GLN A 140 44.13 8.00 -7.09
CA GLN A 140 43.86 8.96 -6.02
C GLN A 140 42.39 9.36 -6.06
N TRP A 141 41.62 9.01 -5.02
CA TRP A 141 40.17 9.20 -5.01
C TRP A 141 39.75 10.67 -5.18
N ASP A 142 40.53 11.62 -4.65
CA ASP A 142 40.29 13.06 -4.73
C ASP A 142 40.29 13.61 -6.17
N GLU A 143 41.12 13.03 -7.05
CA GLU A 143 41.21 13.40 -8.47
C GLU A 143 40.11 12.76 -9.32
N ILE A 144 39.47 11.72 -8.79
CA ILE A 144 38.44 10.94 -9.50
C ILE A 144 37.05 11.46 -9.12
N ALA A 145 36.86 11.90 -7.87
CA ALA A 145 35.58 12.37 -7.36
C ALA A 145 35.11 13.67 -8.04
N GLU A 146 33.80 13.80 -8.23
CA GLU A 146 33.18 15.03 -8.72
C GLU A 146 32.97 16.03 -7.56
N HIS A 147 33.59 17.20 -7.64
CA HIS A 147 33.42 18.28 -6.67
C HIS A 147 32.44 19.32 -7.23
N SER A 148 31.30 19.50 -6.56
CA SER A 148 30.32 20.54 -6.94
C SER A 148 30.85 21.92 -6.53
N ASN A 149 31.23 22.75 -7.51
CA ASN A 149 31.61 24.14 -7.28
C ASN A 149 30.33 25.00 -7.23
N PRO A 150 30.03 25.72 -6.12
CA PRO A 150 28.77 26.43 -5.94
C PRO A 150 28.81 27.85 -6.52
N GLN A 151 29.08 28.02 -7.83
CA GLN A 151 29.16 29.36 -8.43
C GLN A 151 28.55 29.57 -9.83
N ASP A 152 28.02 28.56 -10.52
CA ASP A 152 27.41 28.80 -11.85
C ASP A 152 25.89 28.59 -11.84
N LEU A 153 25.17 29.63 -11.39
CA LEU A 153 23.74 29.85 -11.64
C LEU A 153 23.56 31.33 -11.98
N GLU A 154 23.85 31.72 -13.22
CA GLU A 154 23.34 32.96 -13.81
C GLU A 154 22.59 32.64 -15.10
N SER A 155 21.32 33.00 -15.10
CA SER A 155 20.41 33.01 -16.24
C SER A 155 20.64 34.26 -17.10
N PRO A 156 20.17 34.23 -18.36
CA PRO A 156 19.59 35.43 -18.93
C PRO A 156 18.22 35.15 -19.58
N GLU A 157 17.17 35.75 -19.02
CA GLU A 157 15.94 36.09 -19.74
C GLU A 157 16.18 37.37 -20.55
N ALA A 158 15.78 37.38 -21.83
CA ALA A 158 15.07 38.51 -22.44
C ALA A 158 14.60 38.21 -23.87
N THR A 159 13.38 38.67 -24.17
CA THR A 159 12.75 38.91 -25.49
C THR A 159 12.40 37.66 -26.30
N ILE A 160 11.15 37.40 -26.72
CA ILE A 160 10.25 38.29 -27.45
C ILE A 160 8.79 38.00 -27.06
N ALA A 161 8.07 39.04 -26.65
CA ALA A 161 6.62 39.09 -26.62
C ALA A 161 6.11 39.33 -28.05
N GLU A 162 5.13 38.55 -28.50
CA GLU A 162 3.94 38.99 -29.26
C GLU A 162 3.26 37.77 -29.88
N THR A 163 2.03 37.50 -29.43
CA THR A 163 0.85 36.96 -30.15
C THR A 163 0.04 36.10 -29.16
N LYS A 164 -0.66 36.77 -28.24
CA LYS A 164 -1.74 36.19 -27.43
C LYS A 164 -3.05 36.82 -27.85
N GLN A 165 -3.83 36.12 -28.66
CA GLN A 165 -5.28 36.29 -28.74
C GLN A 165 -5.94 34.92 -28.91
N ALA A 166 -7.01 34.74 -28.14
CA ALA A 166 -7.91 33.59 -28.02
C ALA A 166 -7.50 32.47 -27.04
N VAL A 167 -8.43 32.24 -26.09
CA VAL A 167 -8.51 31.21 -25.04
C VAL A 167 -7.75 31.50 -23.73
N GLN A 168 -8.18 32.55 -23.03
CA GLN A 168 -8.06 32.66 -21.58
C GLN A 168 -9.06 31.71 -20.90
N ILE A 169 -8.58 30.58 -20.37
CA ILE A 169 -9.16 29.96 -19.16
C ILE A 169 -7.99 29.69 -18.21
N SER A 170 -7.84 30.61 -17.25
CA SER A 170 -7.14 30.50 -15.95
C SER A 170 -5.92 29.58 -15.83
N ALA A 171 -4.72 30.14 -16.08
CA ALA A 171 -3.42 29.56 -15.71
C ALA A 171 -2.73 30.34 -14.57
N ASN A 172 -3.48 30.85 -13.60
CA ASN A 172 -2.94 31.54 -12.41
C ASN A 172 -3.54 31.00 -11.10
N GLY A 173 -3.46 29.69 -10.94
CA GLY A 173 -3.39 29.07 -9.63
C GLY A 173 -2.20 28.13 -9.66
N ILE A 174 -1.15 28.42 -8.90
CA ILE A 174 -0.22 27.36 -8.48
C ILE A 174 -1.12 26.37 -7.74
N LEU A 175 -1.52 25.29 -8.40
CA LEU A 175 -2.15 24.14 -7.76
C LEU A 175 -1.13 23.63 -6.75
N ARG A 176 -1.14 24.16 -5.52
CA ARG A 176 -0.49 23.49 -4.39
C ARG A 176 -1.12 22.11 -4.33
N LYS A 177 -0.37 21.09 -4.76
CA LYS A 177 -0.78 19.67 -4.69
C LYS A 177 -1.20 19.46 -3.23
N ARG A 178 -2.48 19.14 -2.99
CA ARG A 178 -2.96 18.90 -1.62
C ARG A 178 -2.11 17.80 -0.99
N PRO A 179 -1.73 17.92 0.29
CA PRO A 179 -0.93 16.89 0.96
C PRO A 179 -1.67 15.55 0.93
N ALA A 180 -0.94 14.48 0.66
CA ALA A 180 -1.50 13.13 0.59
C ALA A 180 -1.76 12.62 2.02
N HIS A 181 -2.98 12.19 2.35
CA HIS A 181 -3.25 11.68 3.69
C HIS A 181 -4.35 10.62 3.75
N ASN A 182 -4.30 9.79 4.79
CA ASN A 182 -5.34 8.82 5.13
C ASN A 182 -5.78 8.93 6.60
N LEU A 183 -5.58 10.09 7.22
CA LEU A 183 -5.91 10.34 8.63
C LEU A 183 -7.35 9.88 8.96
N PRO A 184 -7.52 9.04 10.00
CA PRO A 184 -8.84 8.64 10.45
C PRO A 184 -9.51 9.83 11.10
N VAL A 185 -10.83 9.74 11.17
CA VAL A 185 -11.60 10.86 11.64
C VAL A 185 -11.59 10.98 13.15
N ARG A 186 -11.64 12.22 13.65
CA ARG A 186 -11.59 12.51 15.08
C ARG A 186 -12.84 11.96 15.78
N TYR A 187 -12.64 11.30 16.91
CA TYR A 187 -13.73 10.76 17.74
C TYR A 187 -14.22 11.77 18.79
N HIS A 188 -13.60 12.94 18.86
CA HIS A 188 -13.92 14.03 19.78
C HIS A 188 -14.25 15.32 19.02
N THR A 189 -15.08 16.17 19.62
CA THR A 189 -15.43 17.51 19.12
C THR A 189 -14.33 18.54 19.37
N ALA A 190 -13.66 18.43 20.53
CA ALA A 190 -12.51 19.24 20.90
C ALA A 190 -11.55 18.41 21.76
N LEU A 191 -10.25 18.64 21.61
CA LEU A 191 -9.24 18.08 22.52
C LEU A 191 -9.19 18.98 23.76
N ILE A 192 -9.62 18.45 24.90
CA ILE A 192 -9.65 19.18 26.17
C ILE A 192 -8.53 18.69 27.08
N GLY A 193 -7.71 19.63 27.56
CA GLY A 193 -6.47 19.30 28.26
C GLY A 193 -5.37 18.85 27.31
N ARG A 194 -4.21 18.49 27.87
CA ARG A 194 -2.99 18.10 27.10
C ARG A 194 -2.35 19.21 26.29
N ASP A 195 -2.58 20.47 26.67
CA ASP A 195 -1.97 21.63 26.01
C ASP A 195 -0.43 21.53 26.01
N THR A 196 0.14 21.04 27.12
CA THR A 196 1.58 20.80 27.29
C THR A 196 2.12 19.69 26.40
N GLU A 197 1.45 18.54 26.35
CA GLU A 197 1.85 17.38 25.57
C GLU A 197 1.66 17.64 24.07
N MET A 198 0.63 18.40 23.69
CA MET A 198 0.40 18.86 22.33
C MET A 198 1.53 19.77 21.86
N ALA A 199 1.87 20.80 22.65
CA ALA A 199 2.97 21.71 22.33
C ALA A 199 4.30 20.94 22.18
N ARG A 200 4.56 19.98 23.08
CA ARG A 200 5.74 19.13 23.02
C ARG A 200 5.76 18.23 21.79
N LEU A 201 4.63 17.62 21.43
CA LEU A 201 4.54 16.76 20.24
C LEU A 201 4.79 17.58 18.95
N LEU A 202 4.18 18.75 18.82
CA LEU A 202 4.39 19.64 17.67
C LEU A 202 5.85 20.14 17.57
N GLU A 203 6.48 20.44 18.71
CA GLU A 203 7.90 20.79 18.77
C GLU A 203 8.79 19.65 18.24
N LEU A 204 8.55 18.40 18.68
CA LEU A 204 9.31 17.23 18.23
C LEU A 204 9.08 16.91 16.74
N LEU A 205 7.87 17.17 16.24
CA LEU A 205 7.51 17.00 14.84
C LEU A 205 8.16 18.05 13.92
N SER A 206 8.65 19.17 14.48
CA SER A 206 9.29 20.24 13.71
C SER A 206 10.46 19.71 12.86
N PRO A 207 10.61 20.16 11.60
CA PRO A 207 11.72 19.77 10.73
C PRO A 207 13.09 20.19 11.31
N HIS A 208 13.13 21.21 12.16
CA HIS A 208 14.35 21.67 12.83
C HIS A 208 14.75 20.79 14.02
N HIS A 209 13.85 19.92 14.51
CA HIS A 209 14.14 19.04 15.62
C HIS A 209 14.87 17.77 15.12
N PRO A 210 16.03 17.37 15.70
CA PRO A 210 16.88 16.29 15.18
C PRO A 210 16.26 14.89 15.29
N THR A 211 15.31 14.71 16.21
CA THR A 211 14.66 13.41 16.44
C THR A 211 13.65 13.07 15.36
N ALA A 212 13.77 11.89 14.76
CA ALA A 212 12.79 11.33 13.82
C ALA A 212 11.76 10.40 14.51
N HIS A 213 12.10 9.85 15.67
CA HIS A 213 11.35 8.78 16.33
C HIS A 213 10.72 9.26 17.64
N ILE A 214 9.39 9.21 17.74
CA ILE A 214 8.61 9.70 18.88
C ILE A 214 7.65 8.61 19.32
N SER A 215 7.54 8.35 20.63
CA SER A 215 6.50 7.49 21.19
C SER A 215 5.55 8.28 22.08
N VAL A 216 4.27 7.98 21.97
CA VAL A 216 3.23 8.43 22.90
C VAL A 216 2.80 7.22 23.72
N GLU A 217 3.13 7.23 25.00
CA GLU A 217 3.07 6.06 25.88
C GLU A 217 2.09 6.31 27.03
N GLY A 218 1.31 5.30 27.40
CA GLY A 218 0.32 5.47 28.48
C GLY A 218 -0.74 4.39 28.53
N MET A 219 -1.58 4.40 29.56
CA MET A 219 -2.62 3.39 29.76
C MET A 219 -3.71 3.43 28.67
N GLY A 220 -4.52 2.37 28.59
CA GLY A 220 -5.71 2.33 27.73
C GLY A 220 -6.67 3.47 28.08
N GLY A 221 -7.26 4.14 27.09
CA GLY A 221 -8.22 5.22 27.30
C GLY A 221 -7.65 6.56 27.79
N ALA A 222 -6.32 6.71 27.89
CA ALA A 222 -5.68 7.97 28.30
C ALA A 222 -5.73 9.10 27.25
N GLY A 223 -6.08 8.80 25.98
CA GLY A 223 -6.19 9.78 24.90
C GLY A 223 -4.98 9.86 23.96
N LYS A 224 -4.09 8.84 23.94
CA LYS A 224 -2.90 8.79 23.07
C LYS A 224 -3.20 9.01 21.59
N THR A 225 -4.12 8.20 21.05
CA THR A 225 -4.56 8.30 19.66
C THR A 225 -5.21 9.65 19.37
N SER A 226 -6.03 10.17 20.30
CA SER A 226 -6.65 11.50 20.18
C SER A 226 -5.62 12.63 20.11
N LEU A 227 -4.57 12.59 20.94
CA LEU A 227 -3.49 13.58 20.93
C LEU A 227 -2.73 13.56 19.60
N VAL A 228 -2.31 12.38 19.16
CA VAL A 228 -1.55 12.22 17.91
C VAL A 228 -2.38 12.61 16.70
N LEU A 229 -3.66 12.23 16.66
CA LEU A 229 -4.56 12.62 15.58
C LEU A 229 -4.79 14.12 15.55
N GLU A 230 -5.00 14.77 16.69
CA GLU A 230 -5.19 16.22 16.73
C GLU A 230 -3.93 16.95 16.24
N ALA A 231 -2.74 16.51 16.67
CA ALA A 231 -1.47 17.04 16.17
C ALA A 231 -1.33 16.85 14.65
N ALA A 232 -1.67 15.67 14.13
CA ALA A 232 -1.61 15.36 12.70
C ALA A 232 -2.59 16.21 11.88
N TYR A 233 -3.79 16.45 12.39
CA TYR A 233 -4.75 17.35 11.76
C TYR A 233 -4.29 18.82 11.78
N CYS A 234 -3.65 19.28 12.86
CA CYS A 234 -3.03 20.60 12.88
C CYS A 234 -1.94 20.71 11.80
N CYS A 235 -1.11 19.69 11.64
CA CYS A 235 -0.10 19.65 10.57
C CYS A 235 -0.74 19.63 9.18
N LEU A 236 -1.85 18.90 9.00
CA LEU A 236 -2.60 18.85 7.74
C LEU A 236 -3.14 20.23 7.35
N GLN A 237 -3.74 20.97 8.29
CA GLN A 237 -4.27 22.32 8.05
C GLN A 237 -3.17 23.29 7.55
N VAL A 238 -2.02 23.29 8.23
CA VAL A 238 -0.86 24.11 7.82
C VAL A 238 -0.36 23.69 6.43
N SER A 239 -0.31 22.38 6.16
CA SER A 239 0.12 21.83 4.88
C SER A 239 -0.83 22.20 3.72
N CYS A 240 -2.12 22.37 4.01
CA CYS A 240 -3.12 22.87 3.06
C CYS A 240 -3.07 24.40 2.86
N GLY A 241 -2.22 25.12 3.59
CA GLY A 241 -2.12 26.58 3.52
C GLY A 241 -3.19 27.32 4.33
N GLU A 242 -3.88 26.65 5.25
CA GLU A 242 -4.83 27.29 6.16
C GLU A 242 -4.08 27.96 7.34
N PRO A 243 -4.34 29.25 7.64
CA PRO A 243 -3.69 29.93 8.74
C PRO A 243 -4.47 29.67 10.03
N LYS A 244 -3.94 28.88 10.98
CA LYS A 244 -4.43 28.90 12.39
C LYS A 244 -3.62 28.23 13.51
N THR A 245 -2.44 27.66 13.26
CA THR A 245 -1.60 27.10 14.34
C THR A 245 -0.13 27.49 14.18
N PRO A 246 0.38 28.51 14.90
CA PRO A 246 1.74 29.05 14.71
C PRO A 246 2.90 28.06 14.96
N LEU A 247 2.63 26.87 15.52
CA LEU A 247 3.64 25.89 15.92
C LEU A 247 3.64 24.58 15.11
N ALA A 248 2.64 24.32 14.26
CA ALA A 248 2.53 23.03 13.60
C ALA A 248 3.38 22.98 12.31
N PRO A 249 4.19 21.93 12.09
CA PRO A 249 4.99 21.76 10.88
C PRO A 249 4.12 21.34 9.68
N SER A 250 4.59 21.65 8.46
CA SER A 250 3.99 21.18 7.21
C SER A 250 4.60 19.85 6.74
N PHE A 251 3.77 18.97 6.20
CA PHE A 251 4.17 17.71 5.58
C PHE A 251 3.54 17.58 4.18
N GLU A 252 4.27 16.93 3.28
CA GLU A 252 3.76 16.57 1.94
C GLU A 252 2.84 15.33 2.01
N ALA A 253 3.10 14.45 2.98
CA ALA A 253 2.28 13.27 3.23
C ALA A 253 2.08 13.01 4.73
N ILE A 254 0.86 12.62 5.12
CA ILE A 254 0.52 12.21 6.50
C ILE A 254 -0.16 10.85 6.46
N ILE A 255 0.56 9.85 6.92
CA ILE A 255 0.20 8.43 6.83
C ILE A 255 -0.14 7.94 8.24
N PHE A 256 -1.34 7.43 8.42
CA PHE A 256 -1.82 6.80 9.63
C PHE A 256 -2.08 5.32 9.36
N THR A 257 -1.51 4.45 10.19
CA THR A 257 -1.81 3.02 10.19
C THR A 257 -2.10 2.57 11.60
N SER A 258 -3.14 1.75 11.77
CA SER A 258 -3.49 1.17 13.06
C SER A 258 -3.25 -0.32 13.02
N ALA A 259 -2.45 -0.80 13.96
CA ALA A 259 -2.16 -2.20 14.19
C ALA A 259 -3.40 -3.06 14.50
N LYS A 260 -4.55 -2.44 14.84
CA LYS A 260 -5.79 -3.14 15.23
C LYS A 260 -6.70 -3.56 14.08
N GLN A 261 -6.57 -2.99 12.88
CA GLN A 261 -7.62 -3.09 11.86
C GLN A 261 -7.76 -4.48 11.21
N GLN A 262 -6.84 -5.43 11.44
CA GLN A 262 -6.87 -6.73 10.72
C GLN A 262 -6.76 -7.99 11.60
N HIS A 263 -6.54 -7.89 12.91
CA HIS A 263 -6.52 -9.04 13.84
C HIS A 263 -7.91 -9.57 14.24
N LEU A 264 -8.99 -8.89 13.85
CA LEU A 264 -10.35 -9.25 14.26
C LEU A 264 -10.93 -10.44 13.48
N ILE A 265 -10.22 -10.96 12.48
CA ILE A 265 -10.59 -12.14 11.72
C ILE A 265 -9.62 -13.29 12.06
N GLY A 266 -9.91 -14.00 13.17
CA GLY A 266 -9.48 -15.37 13.43
C GLY A 266 -7.97 -15.68 13.49
N ASN A 267 -7.50 -16.16 14.65
CA ASN A 267 -6.11 -16.57 14.96
C ASN A 267 -5.55 -17.79 14.17
N HIS A 268 -6.11 -18.16 13.02
CA HIS A 268 -5.70 -19.35 12.25
C HIS A 268 -5.55 -19.08 10.75
N ILE A 269 -4.54 -18.27 10.38
CA ILE A 269 -3.85 -18.44 9.09
C ILE A 269 -2.66 -19.38 9.29
N LEU A 270 -2.41 -20.20 8.27
CA LEU A 270 -1.24 -21.05 8.07
C LEU A 270 0.03 -20.31 8.54
N GLN A 271 0.81 -20.96 9.42
CA GLN A 271 1.94 -20.35 10.14
C GLN A 271 3.04 -19.74 9.25
N ARG A 272 3.09 -20.06 7.95
CA ARG A 272 4.11 -19.53 7.03
C ARG A 272 3.90 -18.07 6.58
N HIS A 273 2.71 -17.48 6.74
CA HIS A 273 2.40 -16.11 6.24
C HIS A 273 2.18 -15.04 7.34
N ARG A 274 2.54 -15.30 8.60
CA ARG A 274 2.25 -14.38 9.72
C ARG A 274 3.22 -13.21 9.87
N ARG A 275 4.50 -13.37 9.51
CA ARG A 275 5.53 -12.33 9.68
C ARG A 275 5.45 -11.21 8.64
N GLU A 276 5.12 -11.56 7.39
CA GLU A 276 5.01 -10.63 6.27
C GLU A 276 3.77 -9.73 6.36
N ARG A 277 2.67 -10.20 6.97
CA ARG A 277 1.38 -9.48 6.97
C ARG A 277 1.45 -8.11 7.68
N THR A 278 2.02 -8.03 8.87
CA THR A 278 2.02 -6.81 9.66
C THR A 278 2.81 -5.66 9.00
N LEU A 279 4.01 -5.95 8.51
CA LEU A 279 4.80 -4.96 7.79
C LEU A 279 4.17 -4.66 6.42
N ASN A 280 3.64 -5.66 5.72
CA ASN A 280 2.90 -5.44 4.48
C ASN A 280 1.69 -4.53 4.69
N ASP A 281 1.03 -4.54 5.85
CA ASP A 281 -0.08 -3.63 6.14
C ASP A 281 0.37 -2.19 6.33
N ILE A 282 1.50 -1.97 7.01
CA ILE A 282 2.13 -0.65 7.11
C ILE A 282 2.55 -0.18 5.71
N PHE A 283 3.15 -1.07 4.92
CA PHE A 283 3.56 -0.79 3.55
C PHE A 283 2.34 -0.43 2.69
N ARG A 284 1.26 -1.20 2.76
CA ARG A 284 -0.02 -0.90 2.08
C ARG A 284 -0.57 0.45 2.48
N ALA A 285 -0.59 0.79 3.77
CA ALA A 285 -1.06 2.10 4.22
C ALA A 285 -0.21 3.22 3.63
N ILE A 286 1.11 3.04 3.58
CA ILE A 286 2.04 3.98 2.94
C ILE A 286 1.73 4.10 1.45
N PHE A 287 1.73 2.99 0.71
CA PHE A 287 1.49 2.98 -0.74
C PHE A 287 0.11 3.53 -1.11
N ARG A 288 -0.97 3.13 -0.42
CA ARG A 288 -2.31 3.66 -0.65
C ARG A 288 -2.36 5.17 -0.43
N THR A 289 -1.75 5.66 0.64
CA THR A 289 -1.75 7.10 0.96
C THR A 289 -0.94 7.89 -0.06
N LEU A 290 0.21 7.38 -0.47
CA LEU A 290 1.07 8.01 -1.47
C LEU A 290 0.52 7.87 -2.91
N GLY A 291 -0.60 7.17 -3.09
CA GLY A 291 -1.21 6.92 -4.40
C GLY A 291 -0.49 5.86 -5.23
N CYS A 292 0.43 5.09 -4.64
CA CYS A 292 1.30 4.11 -5.29
C CYS A 292 0.83 2.66 -5.07
N SER A 293 -0.46 2.42 -4.81
CA SER A 293 -0.99 1.09 -4.41
C SER A 293 -0.76 -0.03 -5.42
N GLY A 294 -0.67 0.28 -6.71
CA GLY A 294 -0.29 -0.69 -7.74
C GLY A 294 1.21 -0.97 -7.80
N SER A 295 2.06 -0.10 -7.23
CA SER A 295 3.52 -0.23 -7.23
C SER A 295 4.08 -1.31 -6.32
N LEU A 296 3.27 -1.87 -5.40
CA LEU A 296 3.72 -2.84 -4.40
C LEU A 296 4.40 -4.04 -5.08
N PRO A 297 5.74 -4.14 -5.02
CA PRO A 297 6.41 -5.33 -5.54
C PRO A 297 5.95 -6.56 -4.75
N ALA A 298 5.95 -7.76 -5.33
CA ALA A 298 5.55 -8.95 -4.56
C ALA A 298 6.62 -9.34 -3.52
N ASP A 299 7.87 -8.99 -3.79
CA ASP A 299 8.99 -9.25 -2.90
C ASP A 299 9.09 -8.16 -1.82
N PHE A 300 9.39 -8.60 -0.59
CA PHE A 300 9.43 -7.74 0.58
C PHE A 300 10.58 -6.72 0.54
N ASP A 301 11.78 -7.13 0.08
CA ASP A 301 12.95 -6.25 0.04
C ASP A 301 12.77 -5.17 -1.02
N GLU A 302 12.15 -5.51 -2.16
CA GLU A 302 11.79 -4.53 -3.17
C GLU A 302 10.68 -3.56 -2.69
N GLN A 303 9.68 -4.05 -1.92
CA GLN A 303 8.69 -3.17 -1.29
C GLN A 303 9.37 -2.15 -0.38
N LEU A 304 10.32 -2.61 0.44
CA LEU A 304 11.09 -1.77 1.35
C LEU A 304 11.92 -0.71 0.58
N GLU A 305 12.64 -1.12 -0.46
CA GLU A 305 13.44 -0.20 -1.29
C GLU A 305 12.54 0.86 -1.97
N CYS A 306 11.39 0.43 -2.50
CA CYS A 306 10.44 1.34 -3.12
C CYS A 306 9.86 2.35 -2.12
N ILE A 307 9.51 1.92 -0.91
CA ILE A 307 9.06 2.80 0.18
C ILE A 307 10.15 3.80 0.54
N GLN A 308 11.38 3.33 0.75
CA GLN A 308 12.49 4.19 1.12
C GLN A 308 12.76 5.25 0.04
N ASN A 309 12.75 4.86 -1.24
CA ASN A 309 12.94 5.79 -2.36
C ASN A 309 11.82 6.85 -2.44
N ASN A 310 10.56 6.44 -2.25
CA ASN A 310 9.41 7.35 -2.28
C ASN A 310 9.40 8.32 -1.08
N LEU A 311 9.85 7.86 0.09
CA LEU A 311 9.87 8.66 1.31
C LEU A 311 11.12 9.56 1.40
N GLN A 312 12.21 9.22 0.72
CA GLN A 312 13.46 9.98 0.78
C GLN A 312 13.35 11.40 0.22
N SER A 313 12.47 11.63 -0.75
CA SER A 313 12.27 12.93 -1.41
C SER A 313 11.08 13.72 -0.86
N ARG A 314 10.36 13.20 0.16
CA ARG A 314 9.10 13.76 0.66
C ARG A 314 9.09 13.90 2.16
N HIS A 315 8.76 15.10 2.65
CA HIS A 315 8.55 15.30 4.09
C HIS A 315 7.27 14.60 4.55
N THR A 316 7.44 13.52 5.31
CA THR A 316 6.33 12.60 5.65
C THR A 316 6.18 12.44 7.15
N LEU A 317 4.93 12.47 7.64
CA LEU A 317 4.56 12.05 8.99
C LEU A 317 3.96 10.65 8.93
N LEU A 318 4.61 9.66 9.53
CA LEU A 318 4.12 8.29 9.68
C LEU A 318 3.66 8.04 11.12
N ILE A 319 2.38 7.69 11.29
CA ILE A 319 1.76 7.41 12.57
C ILE A 319 1.41 5.93 12.64
N VAL A 320 1.95 5.22 13.63
CA VAL A 320 1.65 3.81 13.91
C VAL A 320 0.91 3.69 15.23
N ASP A 321 -0.40 3.46 15.17
CA ASP A 321 -1.27 3.42 16.34
C ASP A 321 -1.43 2.00 16.92
N ASN A 322 -1.41 1.89 18.25
CA ASN A 322 -1.52 0.67 19.06
C ASN A 322 -0.46 -0.39 18.75
N LEU A 323 0.82 -0.03 18.77
CA LEU A 323 1.93 -0.94 18.46
C LEU A 323 1.86 -2.28 19.23
N GLU A 324 1.31 -2.28 20.45
CA GLU A 324 1.20 -3.48 21.28
C GLU A 324 0.36 -4.61 20.67
N THR A 325 -0.50 -4.33 19.68
CA THR A 325 -1.37 -5.35 19.07
C THR A 325 -0.71 -6.07 17.89
N LEU A 326 0.53 -5.71 17.54
CA LEU A 326 1.27 -6.37 16.47
C LEU A 326 1.95 -7.65 16.97
N ASP A 327 1.88 -8.71 16.15
CA ASP A 327 2.50 -10.00 16.47
C ASP A 327 4.05 -9.93 16.39
N ASP A 328 4.61 -9.12 15.48
CA ASP A 328 6.05 -8.98 15.23
C ASP A 328 6.53 -7.53 15.45
N GLN A 329 6.54 -7.10 16.70
CA GLN A 329 6.91 -5.73 17.08
C GLN A 329 8.37 -5.40 16.75
N GLU A 330 9.29 -6.38 16.89
CA GLU A 330 10.71 -6.16 16.64
C GLU A 330 10.99 -5.84 15.16
N ALA A 331 10.38 -6.58 14.23
CA ALA A 331 10.55 -6.32 12.80
C ALA A 331 9.98 -4.95 12.40
N VAL A 332 8.82 -4.58 12.96
CA VAL A 332 8.20 -3.26 12.74
C VAL A 332 9.10 -2.15 13.27
N LEU A 333 9.62 -2.28 14.49
CA LEU A 333 10.53 -1.29 15.05
C LEU A 333 11.81 -1.17 14.21
N SER A 334 12.39 -2.27 13.75
CA SER A 334 13.56 -2.26 12.85
C SER A 334 13.29 -1.46 11.59
N PHE A 335 12.16 -1.73 10.92
CA PHE A 335 11.73 -0.97 9.74
C PHE A 335 11.59 0.53 10.04
N LEU A 336 10.91 0.89 11.14
CA LEU A 336 10.70 2.29 11.50
C LEU A 336 12.01 3.03 11.81
N TYR A 337 13.02 2.34 12.33
CA TYR A 337 14.36 2.91 12.54
C TYR A 337 15.17 3.08 11.25
N GLU A 338 14.89 2.28 10.22
CA GLU A 338 15.56 2.33 8.91
C GLU A 338 14.98 3.39 7.96
N LEU A 339 13.86 4.04 8.33
CA LEU A 339 13.22 5.06 7.50
C LEU A 339 14.12 6.30 7.29
N PRO A 340 14.02 6.98 6.13
CA PRO A 340 14.78 8.19 5.84
C PRO A 340 14.54 9.31 6.86
N THR A 341 15.51 10.21 7.03
CA THR A 341 15.40 11.35 7.97
C THR A 341 14.34 12.38 7.59
N THR A 342 13.82 12.32 6.36
CA THR A 342 12.67 13.09 5.89
C THR A 342 11.35 12.64 6.52
N VAL A 343 11.35 11.46 7.17
CA VAL A 343 10.17 10.87 7.80
C VAL A 343 10.20 11.11 9.31
N LYS A 344 9.15 11.72 9.84
CA LYS A 344 8.86 11.76 11.28
C LYS A 344 7.94 10.60 11.62
N VAL A 345 8.32 9.77 12.58
CA VAL A 345 7.56 8.60 13.02
C VAL A 345 7.01 8.85 14.42
N VAL A 346 5.69 8.71 14.57
CA VAL A 346 5.01 8.75 15.87
C VAL A 346 4.34 7.41 16.11
N ILE A 347 4.67 6.74 17.20
CA ILE A 347 3.96 5.54 17.62
C ILE A 347 3.05 5.83 18.82
N THR A 348 1.93 5.13 18.92
CA THR A 348 1.17 5.05 20.18
C THR A 348 1.29 3.65 20.76
N THR A 349 1.55 3.55 22.06
CA THR A 349 1.64 2.25 22.73
C THR A 349 1.28 2.29 24.21
N ARG A 350 0.95 1.14 24.77
CA ARG A 350 0.83 0.94 26.23
C ARG A 350 2.18 0.67 26.93
N PHE A 351 3.20 0.25 26.19
CA PHE A 351 4.49 -0.10 26.76
C PHE A 351 5.38 1.13 26.96
N ARG A 352 6.13 1.16 28.08
CA ARG A 352 7.08 2.24 28.35
C ARG A 352 8.43 1.99 27.66
N GLY A 353 9.03 3.04 27.10
CA GLY A 353 10.36 3.01 26.48
C GLY A 353 10.41 2.22 25.18
N ALA A 354 9.32 2.18 24.43
CA ALA A 354 9.21 1.32 23.25
C ALA A 354 10.00 1.87 22.04
N PHE A 355 10.07 3.20 21.87
CA PHE A 355 10.60 3.80 20.65
C PHE A 355 10.96 5.28 20.80
N GLY A 356 12.18 5.66 20.41
CA GLY A 356 12.55 7.07 20.29
C GLY A 356 12.36 7.92 21.57
N ILE A 357 11.90 9.16 21.41
CA ILE A 357 11.61 10.07 22.54
C ILE A 357 10.17 9.86 23.05
N PRO A 358 9.97 9.51 24.33
CA PRO A 358 8.65 9.26 24.88
C PRO A 358 7.94 10.53 25.35
N ILE A 359 6.64 10.59 25.08
CA ILE A 359 5.64 11.48 25.69
C ILE A 359 4.70 10.62 26.52
N TYR A 360 4.74 10.79 27.83
CA TYR A 360 3.92 10.02 28.76
C TYR A 360 2.55 10.67 28.96
N LEU A 361 1.49 9.88 28.72
CA LEU A 361 0.11 10.26 28.99
C LEU A 361 -0.45 9.44 30.15
N GLU A 362 -0.71 10.12 31.25
CA GLU A 362 -1.35 9.57 32.45
C GLU A 362 -2.84 9.97 32.52
N GLY A 363 -3.49 9.87 33.68
CA GLY A 363 -4.80 10.51 33.87
C GLY A 363 -4.69 12.02 33.71
N LEU A 364 -5.76 12.67 33.24
CA LEU A 364 -5.82 14.14 33.20
C LEU A 364 -5.70 14.69 34.63
N PRO A 365 -4.88 15.73 34.85
CA PRO A 365 -4.86 16.45 36.12
C PRO A 365 -6.25 16.99 36.46
N LEU A 366 -6.55 17.15 37.75
CA LEU A 366 -7.87 17.58 38.22
C LEU A 366 -8.42 18.80 37.45
N PRO A 367 -7.68 19.91 37.24
CA PRO A 367 -8.22 21.07 36.51
C PRO A 367 -8.61 20.74 35.06
N GLU A 368 -7.81 19.92 34.36
CA GLU A 368 -8.08 19.52 32.97
C GLU A 368 -9.23 18.52 32.89
N ALA A 369 -9.28 17.59 33.83
CA ALA A 369 -10.37 16.62 33.93
C ALA A 369 -11.71 17.32 34.23
N MET A 370 -11.72 18.35 35.08
CA MET A 370 -12.92 19.16 35.33
C MET A 370 -13.39 19.85 34.05
N ARG A 371 -12.49 20.46 33.26
CA ARG A 371 -12.82 21.04 31.95
C ARG A 371 -13.42 20.00 31.01
N LEU A 372 -12.86 18.79 30.97
CA LEU A 372 -13.39 17.70 30.13
C LEU A 372 -14.78 17.25 30.60
N ILE A 373 -14.99 17.11 31.92
CA ILE A 373 -16.29 16.74 32.48
C ILE A 373 -17.34 17.80 32.13
N GLU A 374 -17.00 19.08 32.31
CA GLU A 374 -17.88 20.20 31.98
C GLU A 374 -18.24 20.21 30.49
N HIS A 375 -17.23 20.11 29.61
CA HIS A 375 -17.43 20.07 28.16
C HIS A 375 -18.34 18.91 27.75
N GLN A 376 -18.10 17.70 28.27
CA GLN A 376 -18.91 16.52 27.96
C GLN A 376 -20.33 16.62 28.53
N ALA A 377 -20.51 17.19 29.72
CA ALA A 377 -21.82 17.41 30.33
C ALA A 377 -22.63 18.43 29.52
N GLN A 378 -22.01 19.51 29.05
CA GLN A 378 -22.63 20.50 28.15
C GLN A 378 -23.02 19.86 26.81
N GLU A 379 -22.11 19.09 26.19
CA GLU A 379 -22.37 18.44 24.90
C GLU A 379 -23.51 17.41 24.97
N GLN A 380 -23.65 16.71 26.11
CA GLN A 380 -24.72 15.75 26.38
C GLN A 380 -25.97 16.36 27.05
N GLN A 381 -25.97 17.67 27.31
CA GLN A 381 -27.06 18.38 28.00
C GLN A 381 -27.41 17.79 29.39
N VAL A 382 -26.40 17.29 30.11
CA VAL A 382 -26.55 16.73 31.46
C VAL A 382 -26.22 17.80 32.51
N GLN A 383 -27.14 18.02 33.46
CA GLN A 383 -26.89 18.90 34.60
C GLN A 383 -26.22 18.12 35.73
N LEU A 384 -24.97 18.48 36.05
CA LEU A 384 -24.20 17.87 37.13
C LEU A 384 -24.10 18.82 38.34
N LYS A 385 -24.23 18.26 39.55
CA LYS A 385 -23.96 18.96 40.80
C LYS A 385 -22.45 18.96 41.10
N PRO A 386 -21.91 19.95 41.83
CA PRO A 386 -20.48 20.03 42.15
C PRO A 386 -19.89 18.73 42.74
N ASP A 387 -20.62 18.07 43.64
CA ASP A 387 -20.18 16.81 44.27
C ASP A 387 -20.00 15.67 43.24
N GLN A 388 -20.77 15.69 42.14
CA GLN A 388 -20.71 14.68 41.09
C GLN A 388 -19.48 14.85 40.20
N PHE A 389 -19.01 16.09 39.98
CA PHE A 389 -17.76 16.33 39.26
C PHE A 389 -16.59 15.63 39.94
N GLN A 390 -16.48 15.81 41.27
CA GLN A 390 -15.41 15.20 42.05
C GLN A 390 -15.54 13.67 42.12
N ALA A 391 -16.77 13.14 42.22
CA ALA A 391 -17.02 11.71 42.22
C ALA A 391 -16.63 11.04 40.88
N ILE A 392 -16.95 11.68 39.74
CA ILE A 392 -16.54 11.19 38.40
C ILE A 392 -15.02 11.16 38.29
N TYR A 393 -14.33 12.21 38.75
CA TYR A 393 -12.87 12.26 38.73
C TYR A 393 -12.25 11.16 39.58
N GLN A 394 -12.73 10.96 40.81
CA GLN A 394 -12.24 9.91 41.71
C GLN A 394 -12.47 8.51 41.13
N ARG A 395 -13.62 8.29 40.46
CA ARG A 395 -13.94 7.00 39.85
C ARG A 395 -13.06 6.68 38.64
N THR A 396 -12.78 7.69 37.82
CA THR A 396 -12.05 7.53 36.54
C THR A 396 -10.55 7.74 36.69
N ASN A 397 -10.11 8.27 37.83
CA ASN A 397 -8.75 8.72 38.08
C ASN A 397 -8.21 9.63 36.96
N GLY A 398 -9.07 10.50 36.42
CA GLY A 398 -8.75 11.41 35.32
C GLY A 398 -8.61 10.75 33.93
N LEU A 399 -8.88 9.46 33.76
CA LEU A 399 -8.81 8.83 32.44
C LEU A 399 -9.88 9.41 31.50
N ALA A 400 -9.43 10.01 30.40
CA ALA A 400 -10.29 10.74 29.47
C ALA A 400 -11.47 9.90 28.95
N LEU A 401 -11.21 8.67 28.49
CA LEU A 401 -12.28 7.80 27.99
C LEU A 401 -13.21 7.32 29.11
N GLY A 402 -12.69 7.11 30.32
CA GLY A 402 -13.50 6.78 31.50
C GLY A 402 -14.48 7.90 31.85
N ILE A 403 -14.04 9.16 31.77
CA ILE A 403 -14.88 10.34 31.96
C ILE A 403 -15.99 10.39 30.91
N VAL A 404 -15.64 10.19 29.65
CA VAL A 404 -16.60 10.19 28.53
C VAL A 404 -17.68 9.13 28.73
N TYR A 405 -17.31 7.90 29.11
CA TYR A 405 -18.28 6.84 29.38
C TYR A 405 -19.13 7.10 30.63
N ALA A 406 -18.55 7.62 31.71
CA ALA A 406 -19.29 7.95 32.91
C ALA A 406 -20.40 9.00 32.64
N ILE A 407 -20.10 10.02 31.84
CA ILE A 407 -21.07 11.04 31.46
C ILE A 407 -22.11 10.49 30.48
N GLY A 408 -21.70 9.63 29.54
CA GLY A 408 -22.65 8.92 28.67
C GLY A 408 -23.64 8.06 29.45
N GLN A 409 -23.19 7.34 30.49
CA GLN A 409 -24.09 6.60 31.37
C GLN A 409 -25.07 7.52 32.11
N LEU A 410 -24.60 8.66 32.62
CA LEU A 410 -25.45 9.63 33.31
C LEU A 410 -26.50 10.25 32.39
N SER A 411 -26.17 10.46 31.10
CA SER A 411 -27.13 11.02 30.13
C SER A 411 -28.29 10.07 29.81
N VAL A 412 -28.06 8.74 29.87
CA VAL A 412 -29.08 7.73 29.55
C VAL A 412 -29.81 7.20 30.78
N TYR A 413 -29.08 6.90 31.87
CA TYR A 413 -29.64 6.25 33.05
C TYR A 413 -29.95 7.22 34.21
N GLY A 414 -29.52 8.48 34.10
CA GLY A 414 -29.66 9.46 35.17
C GLY A 414 -28.76 9.19 36.37
N VAL A 415 -28.90 10.04 37.39
CA VAL A 415 -28.10 9.98 38.63
C VAL A 415 -28.77 9.00 39.62
N SER A 416 -28.53 7.70 39.48
CA SER A 416 -28.85 6.76 40.57
C SER A 416 -27.70 6.71 41.59
N THR A 417 -28.03 6.59 42.88
CA THR A 417 -27.09 6.49 44.01
C THR A 417 -26.30 5.17 44.03
N ASP A 418 -26.73 4.14 43.30
CA ASP A 418 -26.05 2.84 43.23
C ASP A 418 -24.85 2.82 42.25
N LEU A 419 -24.69 3.89 41.44
CA LEU A 419 -23.57 4.06 40.49
C LEU A 419 -22.19 4.20 41.16
N TRP A 420 -22.14 4.41 42.47
CA TRP A 420 -20.98 4.98 43.17
C TRP A 420 -20.29 4.04 44.16
N VAL A 421 -20.74 2.80 44.32
CA VAL A 421 -20.43 1.98 45.51
C VAL A 421 -19.21 1.04 45.38
N THR A 422 -18.70 0.72 44.19
CA THR A 422 -17.67 -0.33 44.07
C THR A 422 -16.24 0.21 43.93
N ARG A 423 -15.39 -0.11 44.92
CA ARG A 423 -13.96 0.29 44.99
C ARG A 423 -13.12 -0.33 43.86
N LEU A 424 -12.42 0.53 43.12
CA LEU A 424 -11.56 0.29 41.96
C LEU A 424 -10.26 -0.52 42.21
N ALA A 425 -10.10 -1.13 43.39
CA ALA A 425 -8.79 -1.61 43.85
C ALA A 425 -8.25 -2.87 43.12
N GLN A 426 -8.96 -3.43 42.14
CA GLN A 426 -8.57 -4.70 41.49
C GLN A 426 -8.58 -4.71 39.95
N ALA A 427 -8.95 -3.61 39.27
CA ALA A 427 -9.01 -3.59 37.80
C ALA A 427 -7.63 -3.32 37.17
N LYS A 428 -7.16 -4.22 36.29
CA LYS A 428 -5.90 -4.06 35.52
C LYS A 428 -5.99 -2.98 34.41
N ASP A 429 -7.19 -2.69 33.90
CA ASP A 429 -7.46 -1.63 32.92
C ASP A 429 -8.75 -0.88 33.30
N LEU A 430 -8.61 0.34 33.81
CA LEU A 430 -9.71 1.19 34.29
C LEU A 430 -10.68 1.59 33.16
N ALA A 431 -10.18 1.75 31.92
CA ALA A 431 -11.04 2.08 30.78
C ALA A 431 -11.94 0.90 30.40
N GLN A 432 -11.42 -0.32 30.50
CA GLN A 432 -12.21 -1.55 30.32
C GLN A 432 -13.28 -1.69 31.41
N TYR A 433 -12.94 -1.37 32.66
CA TYR A 433 -13.90 -1.40 33.77
C TYR A 433 -15.05 -0.40 33.60
N CYS A 434 -14.74 0.86 33.26
CA CYS A 434 -15.77 1.88 32.99
C CYS A 434 -16.68 1.47 31.82
N PHE A 435 -16.13 0.79 30.83
CA PHE A 435 -16.87 0.27 29.68
C PHE A 435 -17.77 -0.92 30.05
N GLU A 436 -17.25 -1.88 30.84
CA GLU A 436 -17.97 -3.08 31.26
C GLU A 436 -19.25 -2.74 32.02
N ASP A 437 -19.23 -1.72 32.89
CA ASP A 437 -20.42 -1.23 33.60
C ASP A 437 -21.48 -0.65 32.64
N SER A 438 -21.06 0.07 31.59
CA SER A 438 -21.98 0.53 30.52
C SER A 438 -22.59 -0.67 29.80
N MET A 439 -21.80 -1.73 29.59
CA MET A 439 -22.25 -2.92 28.89
C MET A 439 -23.24 -3.75 29.71
N GLN A 440 -22.96 -3.96 31.00
CA GLN A 440 -23.80 -4.77 31.88
C GLN A 440 -25.26 -4.29 31.89
N ARG A 441 -25.47 -2.97 31.81
CA ARG A 441 -26.82 -2.37 31.74
C ARG A 441 -27.49 -2.52 30.39
N LEU A 442 -26.71 -2.63 29.31
CA LEU A 442 -27.22 -2.85 27.97
C LEU A 442 -27.58 -4.30 27.70
N ARG A 443 -26.98 -5.27 28.42
CA ARG A 443 -27.21 -6.70 28.21
C ARG A 443 -28.71 -7.04 28.19
N GLY A 444 -29.13 -7.74 27.14
CA GLY A 444 -30.53 -8.11 26.91
C GLY A 444 -31.39 -7.02 26.24
N GLN A 445 -30.85 -5.82 25.99
CA GLN A 445 -31.54 -4.76 25.24
C GLN A 445 -31.18 -4.82 23.73
N PRO A 446 -32.03 -4.27 22.84
CA PRO A 446 -31.70 -4.16 21.41
C PRO A 446 -30.40 -3.39 21.13
N ALA A 447 -30.04 -2.42 21.98
CA ALA A 447 -28.79 -1.68 21.90
C ALA A 447 -27.54 -2.56 22.07
N HIS A 448 -27.60 -3.60 22.90
CA HIS A 448 -26.49 -4.56 23.07
C HIS A 448 -26.29 -5.40 21.82
N GLN A 449 -27.38 -5.92 21.24
CA GLN A 449 -27.34 -6.65 19.98
C GLN A 449 -26.80 -5.80 18.85
N LEU A 450 -27.27 -4.55 18.73
CA LEU A 450 -26.84 -3.63 17.69
C LEU A 450 -25.36 -3.27 17.79
N LEU A 451 -24.86 -3.08 19.02
CA LEU A 451 -23.45 -2.81 19.26
C LEU A 451 -22.56 -3.98 18.82
N MET A 452 -22.97 -5.22 19.13
CA MET A 452 -22.25 -6.42 18.69
C MET A 452 -22.26 -6.57 17.16
N VAL A 453 -23.38 -6.24 16.50
CA VAL A 453 -23.48 -6.23 15.03
C VAL A 453 -22.57 -5.17 14.40
N LEU A 454 -22.59 -3.93 14.94
CA LEU A 454 -21.71 -2.86 14.47
C LEU A 454 -20.23 -3.22 14.57
N ALA A 455 -19.87 -4.10 15.50
CA ALA A 455 -18.51 -4.56 15.69
C ALA A 455 -17.96 -5.36 14.50
N LEU A 456 -18.83 -5.99 13.68
CA LEU A 456 -18.46 -6.78 12.49
C LEU A 456 -17.87 -5.94 11.35
N PHE A 457 -18.20 -4.66 11.26
CA PHE A 457 -17.74 -3.78 10.18
C PHE A 457 -16.31 -3.29 10.45
N ALA A 458 -15.39 -3.42 9.49
CA ALA A 458 -14.01 -2.94 9.66
C ALA A 458 -13.89 -1.40 9.68
N LYS A 459 -14.83 -0.73 9.01
CA LYS A 459 -14.96 0.73 8.88
C LYS A 459 -16.39 1.15 9.24
N SER A 460 -16.71 2.43 8.98
CA SER A 460 -18.08 2.92 9.12
C SER A 460 -19.02 2.07 8.25
N ALA A 461 -20.27 1.92 8.71
CA ALA A 461 -21.30 1.14 8.05
C ALA A 461 -22.51 2.02 7.71
N SER A 462 -23.18 1.73 6.61
CA SER A 462 -24.42 2.43 6.25
C SER A 462 -25.56 2.04 7.20
N ARG A 463 -26.52 2.95 7.40
CA ARG A 463 -27.75 2.63 8.16
C ARG A 463 -28.46 1.40 7.60
N GLU A 464 -28.47 1.23 6.28
CA GLU A 464 -29.09 0.10 5.60
C GLU A 464 -28.43 -1.23 5.95
N ALA A 465 -27.09 -1.29 5.92
CA ALA A 465 -26.34 -2.49 6.28
C ALA A 465 -26.64 -2.90 7.72
N ILE A 466 -26.59 -1.93 8.63
CA ILE A 466 -26.85 -2.13 10.06
C ILE A 466 -28.27 -2.67 10.29
N ALA A 467 -29.27 -2.05 9.64
CA ALA A 467 -30.67 -2.45 9.79
C ALA A 467 -30.91 -3.90 9.37
N GLN A 468 -30.41 -4.28 8.19
CA GLN A 468 -30.61 -5.62 7.62
C GLN A 468 -29.91 -6.72 8.43
N ILE A 469 -28.73 -6.42 8.99
CA ILE A 469 -27.95 -7.42 9.74
C ILE A 469 -28.42 -7.53 11.19
N ALA A 470 -28.83 -6.43 11.82
CA ALA A 470 -29.29 -6.48 13.22
C ALA A 470 -30.72 -7.00 13.36
N PHE A 471 -31.60 -6.76 12.38
CA PHE A 471 -33.04 -7.00 12.51
C PHE A 471 -33.63 -7.66 11.24
N PRO A 472 -33.40 -8.97 11.00
CA PRO A 472 -33.78 -9.66 9.76
C PRO A 472 -35.28 -9.95 9.56
N GLU A 473 -36.09 -9.89 10.61
CA GLU A 473 -37.51 -10.19 10.49
C GLU A 473 -38.29 -8.97 9.96
N VAL A 474 -38.72 -9.06 8.68
CA VAL A 474 -40.07 -8.74 8.14
C VAL A 474 -40.02 -8.05 6.76
N ASP A 475 -40.88 -8.56 5.87
CA ASP A 475 -41.13 -8.17 4.48
C ASP A 475 -41.72 -6.74 4.27
N LEU A 476 -41.53 -6.21 3.05
CA LEU A 476 -41.58 -4.79 2.70
C LEU A 476 -43.00 -4.16 2.57
N ASN A 477 -43.26 -3.05 3.28
CA ASN A 477 -43.49 -1.71 2.67
C ASN A 477 -44.02 -0.65 3.65
N ASP A 478 -44.78 -1.01 4.70
CA ASP A 478 -45.39 0.00 5.61
C ASP A 478 -44.78 0.06 7.03
N GLN A 479 -44.07 -0.98 7.48
CA GLN A 479 -43.45 -1.03 8.82
C GLN A 479 -41.98 -0.59 8.85
N LEU A 480 -41.35 -0.36 7.68
CA LEU A 480 -39.98 0.14 7.57
C LEU A 480 -39.80 1.51 8.25
N LYS A 481 -40.82 2.38 8.21
CA LYS A 481 -40.77 3.69 8.89
C LYS A 481 -40.79 3.56 10.41
N ALA A 482 -41.67 2.72 10.98
CA ALA A 482 -41.77 2.52 12.44
C ALA A 482 -40.53 1.81 13.02
N LYS A 483 -39.90 0.90 12.26
CA LYS A 483 -38.65 0.24 12.67
C LYS A 483 -37.41 1.08 12.40
N SER A 484 -37.39 1.92 11.36
CA SER A 484 -36.36 2.95 11.20
C SER A 484 -36.37 3.90 12.39
N MET A 485 -37.54 4.23 12.94
CA MET A 485 -37.66 4.98 14.19
C MET A 485 -37.04 4.20 15.37
N ASN A 486 -37.33 2.90 15.54
CA ASN A 486 -36.73 2.08 16.61
C ASN A 486 -35.20 1.93 16.45
N LEU A 487 -34.69 1.68 15.24
CA LEU A 487 -33.25 1.65 14.96
C LEU A 487 -32.59 3.00 15.26
N LEU A 488 -33.21 4.12 14.86
CA LEU A 488 -32.70 5.46 15.15
C LEU A 488 -32.71 5.75 16.66
N GLU A 489 -33.73 5.30 17.39
CA GLU A 489 -33.78 5.40 18.85
C GLU A 489 -32.65 4.60 19.52
N VAL A 490 -32.42 3.36 19.07
CA VAL A 490 -31.35 2.51 19.59
C VAL A 490 -29.96 3.05 19.22
N LEU A 491 -29.77 3.55 17.99
CA LEU A 491 -28.53 4.22 17.57
C LEU A 491 -28.32 5.53 18.33
N ALA A 492 -29.39 6.29 18.59
CA ALA A 492 -29.33 7.50 19.40
C ALA A 492 -28.97 7.17 20.86
N GLN A 493 -29.49 6.07 21.42
CA GLN A 493 -29.10 5.58 22.75
C GLN A 493 -27.61 5.23 22.78
N LEU A 494 -27.11 4.46 21.81
CA LEU A 494 -25.69 4.11 21.70
C LEU A 494 -24.78 5.33 21.47
N HIS A 495 -25.25 6.32 20.72
CA HIS A 495 -24.55 7.59 20.51
C HIS A 495 -24.48 8.41 21.80
N ARG A 496 -25.58 8.50 22.56
CA ARG A 496 -25.61 9.16 23.89
C ARG A 496 -24.69 8.48 24.91
N LEU A 497 -24.60 7.15 24.86
CA LEU A 497 -23.63 6.36 25.65
C LEU A 497 -22.18 6.50 25.16
N ARG A 498 -21.94 7.22 24.06
CA ARG A 498 -20.61 7.40 23.43
C ARG A 498 -19.97 6.10 22.96
N LEU A 499 -20.78 5.10 22.62
CA LEU A 499 -20.34 3.80 22.11
C LEU A 499 -20.25 3.79 20.58
N VAL A 500 -21.04 4.64 19.91
CA VAL A 500 -21.13 4.76 18.46
C VAL A 500 -21.00 6.22 18.05
N ILE A 501 -20.30 6.46 16.94
CA ILE A 501 -20.17 7.76 16.30
C ILE A 501 -21.01 7.75 15.01
N GLN A 502 -21.84 8.78 14.83
CA GLN A 502 -22.56 9.00 13.57
C GLN A 502 -21.86 10.08 12.73
N ARG A 503 -21.73 9.83 11.43
CA ARG A 503 -21.25 10.79 10.43
C ARG A 503 -22.13 10.70 9.20
N GLU A 504 -22.82 11.79 8.88
CA GLU A 504 -23.82 11.81 7.80
C GLU A 504 -24.82 10.65 8.00
N GLU A 505 -24.90 9.72 7.04
CA GLU A 505 -25.77 8.53 7.07
C GLU A 505 -25.02 7.24 7.47
N ARG A 506 -23.79 7.34 8.00
CA ARG A 506 -22.94 6.18 8.39
C ARG A 506 -22.57 6.20 9.87
N TYR A 507 -22.33 5.01 10.42
CA TYR A 507 -22.01 4.80 11.83
C TYR A 507 -20.70 4.06 11.98
N ASP A 508 -19.88 4.48 12.93
CA ASP A 508 -18.61 3.84 13.28
C ASP A 508 -18.51 3.71 14.80
N MET A 509 -17.50 3.00 15.29
CA MET A 509 -17.23 2.86 16.71
C MET A 509 -15.73 2.96 16.99
N HIS A 510 -15.40 3.43 18.20
CA HIS A 510 -14.02 3.51 18.63
C HIS A 510 -13.36 2.12 18.63
N PRO A 511 -12.10 1.96 18.21
CA PRO A 511 -11.44 0.64 18.13
C PRO A 511 -11.45 -0.16 19.45
N LEU A 512 -11.34 0.51 20.60
CA LEU A 512 -11.45 -0.14 21.92
C LEU A 512 -12.86 -0.67 22.18
N THR A 513 -13.89 0.08 21.79
CA THR A 513 -15.29 -0.34 21.87
C THR A 513 -15.55 -1.55 21.00
N ARG A 514 -14.99 -1.55 19.78
CA ARG A 514 -15.07 -2.67 18.84
C ARG A 514 -14.45 -3.96 19.38
N GLU A 515 -13.25 -3.85 19.95
CA GLU A 515 -12.54 -4.99 20.55
C GLU A 515 -13.36 -5.65 21.65
N TYR A 516 -13.92 -4.85 22.56
CA TYR A 516 -14.82 -5.36 23.57
C TYR A 516 -16.08 -5.96 22.94
N ALA A 517 -16.75 -5.24 22.03
CA ALA A 517 -18.00 -5.71 21.42
C ALA A 517 -17.82 -7.04 20.67
N ILE A 518 -16.63 -7.30 20.10
CA ILE A 518 -16.28 -8.59 19.51
C ILE A 518 -16.03 -9.66 20.59
N ALA A 519 -15.39 -9.32 21.71
CA ALA A 519 -15.24 -10.25 22.82
C ALA A 519 -16.60 -10.64 23.42
N GLU A 520 -17.52 -9.68 23.53
CA GLU A 520 -18.90 -9.92 23.96
C GLU A 520 -19.66 -10.76 22.92
N LEU A 521 -19.52 -10.48 21.62
CA LEU A 521 -20.12 -11.29 20.56
C LEU A 521 -19.66 -12.76 20.63
N LYS A 522 -18.36 -12.99 20.85
CA LYS A 522 -17.79 -14.34 21.04
C LYS A 522 -18.34 -15.07 22.27
N ALA A 523 -18.79 -14.34 23.29
CA ALA A 523 -19.44 -14.92 24.47
C ALA A 523 -20.89 -15.38 24.17
N HIS A 524 -21.45 -15.01 23.02
CA HIS A 524 -22.79 -15.36 22.56
C HIS A 524 -22.73 -16.11 21.21
N PRO A 525 -22.25 -17.37 21.17
CA PRO A 525 -21.92 -18.07 19.92
C PRO A 525 -23.11 -18.32 18.99
N GLU A 526 -24.31 -18.60 19.52
CA GLU A 526 -25.53 -18.78 18.71
C GLU A 526 -25.88 -17.49 17.97
N PHE A 527 -25.90 -16.36 18.69
CA PHE A 527 -26.14 -15.05 18.12
C PHE A 527 -25.02 -14.65 17.15
N GLU A 528 -23.74 -14.90 17.49
CA GLU A 528 -22.60 -14.66 16.61
C GLU A 528 -22.76 -15.36 15.26
N GLN A 529 -23.10 -16.65 15.27
CA GLN A 529 -23.32 -17.41 14.05
C GLN A 529 -24.44 -16.78 13.21
N GLU A 530 -25.56 -16.44 13.84
CA GLU A 530 -26.74 -15.85 13.19
C GLU A 530 -26.41 -14.51 12.51
N VAL A 531 -25.76 -13.59 13.23
CA VAL A 531 -25.41 -12.27 12.67
C VAL A 531 -24.32 -12.35 11.61
N ARG A 532 -23.37 -13.29 11.74
CA ARG A 532 -22.32 -13.47 10.74
C ARG A 532 -22.86 -14.01 9.43
N GLU A 533 -23.81 -14.94 9.48
CA GLU A 533 -24.52 -15.40 8.28
C GLU A 533 -25.26 -14.24 7.61
N ARG A 534 -25.98 -13.41 8.38
CA ARG A 534 -26.64 -12.22 7.83
C ARG A 534 -25.68 -11.22 7.24
N TRP A 535 -24.55 -10.97 7.91
CA TRP A 535 -23.51 -10.07 7.44
C TRP A 535 -22.93 -10.52 6.11
N VAL A 536 -22.57 -11.80 5.97
CA VAL A 536 -22.10 -12.36 4.70
C VAL A 536 -23.18 -12.28 3.61
N ASN A 537 -24.43 -12.63 3.93
CA ASN A 537 -25.56 -12.57 2.99
C ASN A 537 -25.89 -11.14 2.54
N TRP A 538 -25.72 -10.15 3.43
CA TRP A 538 -25.87 -8.75 3.08
C TRP A 538 -24.81 -8.33 2.06
N TYR A 539 -23.53 -8.63 2.31
CA TYR A 539 -22.45 -8.31 1.36
C TYR A 539 -22.58 -9.08 0.05
N LEU A 540 -23.10 -10.31 0.05
CA LEU A 540 -23.44 -11.05 -1.18
C LEU A 540 -24.52 -10.33 -1.99
N SER A 541 -25.61 -9.91 -1.34
CA SER A 541 -26.71 -9.20 -1.98
C SER A 541 -26.28 -7.81 -2.47
N PHE A 542 -25.56 -7.07 -1.65
CA PHE A 542 -25.01 -5.76 -1.97
C PHE A 542 -24.04 -5.82 -3.16
N SER A 543 -23.13 -6.80 -3.15
CA SER A 543 -22.14 -6.96 -4.21
C SER A 543 -22.73 -7.49 -5.52
N GLN A 544 -23.90 -8.15 -5.49
CA GLN A 544 -24.54 -8.76 -6.66
C GLN A 544 -24.79 -7.77 -7.81
N ALA A 545 -25.13 -6.51 -7.51
CA ALA A 545 -25.34 -5.47 -8.53
C ALA A 545 -24.07 -5.16 -9.37
N TYR A 546 -22.90 -5.51 -8.81
CA TYR A 546 -21.59 -5.36 -9.43
C TYR A 546 -21.08 -6.67 -10.05
N GLY A 547 -21.73 -7.80 -9.77
CA GLY A 547 -21.55 -9.06 -10.48
C GLY A 547 -21.93 -8.92 -11.95
N GLN A 548 -20.93 -9.01 -12.83
CA GLN A 548 -21.13 -8.92 -14.27
C GLN A 548 -20.92 -10.29 -14.94
N GLN A 549 -21.58 -10.51 -16.07
CA GLN A 549 -21.23 -11.63 -16.97
C GLN A 549 -19.79 -11.52 -17.49
N HIS A 550 -19.26 -10.29 -17.62
CA HIS A 550 -17.85 -10.05 -17.91
C HIS A 550 -17.37 -8.82 -17.14
N TRP A 551 -16.52 -9.02 -16.14
CA TRP A 551 -15.93 -7.99 -15.26
C TRP A 551 -15.15 -6.85 -15.94
N ARG A 552 -15.04 -6.87 -17.28
CA ARG A 552 -14.40 -5.88 -18.15
C ARG A 552 -15.40 -4.86 -18.75
N GLN A 553 -16.65 -4.78 -18.27
CA GLN A 553 -17.55 -3.69 -18.65
C GLN A 553 -17.52 -2.58 -17.59
N TRP A 554 -17.43 -1.33 -18.05
CA TRP A 554 -17.46 -0.18 -17.17
C TRP A 554 -18.82 -0.05 -16.49
N LYS A 555 -18.79 0.06 -15.16
CA LYS A 555 -19.90 0.53 -14.33
C LYS A 555 -19.34 1.52 -13.31
N GLU A 556 -20.22 2.38 -12.81
CA GLU A 556 -19.93 3.19 -11.65
C GLU A 556 -19.80 2.28 -10.42
N TYR A 557 -18.56 2.15 -9.92
CA TYR A 557 -18.28 1.45 -8.66
C TYR A 557 -18.36 2.37 -7.44
N GLN A 558 -18.94 3.58 -7.59
CA GLN A 558 -18.96 4.62 -6.54
C GLN A 558 -19.56 4.11 -5.21
N GLY A 559 -20.50 3.15 -5.26
CA GLY A 559 -21.06 2.54 -4.06
C GLY A 559 -20.14 1.53 -3.35
N LEU A 560 -19.17 0.92 -4.05
CA LEU A 560 -18.22 -0.05 -3.48
C LEU A 560 -17.08 0.62 -2.70
N ASP A 561 -16.60 1.78 -3.15
CA ASP A 561 -15.50 2.51 -2.48
C ASP A 561 -15.71 2.66 -0.96
N PRO A 562 -16.85 3.16 -0.44
CA PRO A 562 -17.06 3.32 1.00
C PRO A 562 -17.29 2.00 1.75
N GLU A 563 -17.55 0.90 1.05
CA GLU A 563 -17.80 -0.43 1.62
C GLU A 563 -16.62 -1.40 1.43
N TRP A 564 -15.56 -0.97 0.73
CA TRP A 564 -14.50 -1.87 0.29
C TRP A 564 -13.82 -2.58 1.45
N GLU A 565 -13.37 -1.86 2.49
CA GLU A 565 -12.73 -2.49 3.65
C GLU A 565 -13.67 -3.41 4.43
N ASN A 566 -14.97 -3.09 4.49
CA ASN A 566 -15.93 -3.97 5.14
C ASN A 566 -16.15 -5.26 4.34
N LEU A 567 -16.17 -5.15 3.01
CA LEU A 567 -16.29 -6.28 2.11
C LEU A 567 -15.02 -7.15 2.11
N GLN A 568 -13.82 -6.54 2.17
CA GLN A 568 -12.56 -7.25 2.39
C GLN A 568 -12.64 -8.07 3.68
N ALA A 569 -13.12 -7.48 4.77
CA ALA A 569 -13.28 -8.18 6.03
C ALA A 569 -14.28 -9.36 5.94
N ALA A 570 -15.37 -9.21 5.20
CA ALA A 570 -16.33 -10.30 4.98
C ALA A 570 -15.71 -11.47 4.19
N ILE A 571 -14.95 -11.17 3.14
CA ILE A 571 -14.28 -12.18 2.30
C ILE A 571 -13.22 -12.93 3.10
N ASP A 572 -12.35 -12.20 3.81
CA ASP A 572 -11.33 -12.79 4.64
C ASP A 572 -11.98 -13.70 5.70
N TRP A 573 -13.06 -13.24 6.36
CA TRP A 573 -13.79 -14.08 7.29
C TRP A 573 -14.32 -15.37 6.65
N CYS A 574 -14.87 -15.30 5.44
CA CYS A 574 -15.33 -16.47 4.69
C CYS A 574 -14.19 -17.43 4.35
N ILE A 575 -13.04 -16.91 3.92
CA ILE A 575 -11.81 -17.69 3.66
C ILE A 575 -11.38 -18.44 4.92
N HIS A 576 -11.32 -17.74 6.06
CA HIS A 576 -10.93 -18.31 7.35
C HIS A 576 -11.87 -19.42 7.83
N HIS A 577 -13.15 -19.35 7.50
CA HIS A 577 -14.16 -20.35 7.88
C HIS A 577 -14.45 -21.36 6.76
N ASN A 578 -13.61 -21.39 5.72
CA ASN A 578 -13.72 -22.31 4.59
C ASN A 578 -15.08 -22.28 3.85
N ARG A 579 -15.69 -21.08 3.78
CA ARG A 579 -16.97 -20.79 3.12
C ARG A 579 -16.77 -20.62 1.60
N TYR A 580 -16.36 -21.71 0.93
CA TYR A 580 -15.96 -21.74 -0.48
C TYR A 580 -16.95 -21.06 -1.44
N GLU A 581 -18.23 -21.41 -1.37
CA GLU A 581 -19.27 -20.88 -2.27
C GLU A 581 -19.44 -19.36 -2.13
N GLN A 582 -19.39 -18.86 -0.89
CA GLN A 582 -19.53 -17.43 -0.60
C GLN A 582 -18.33 -16.65 -1.12
N VAL A 583 -17.10 -17.13 -0.89
CA VAL A 583 -15.89 -16.48 -1.43
C VAL A 583 -15.92 -16.46 -2.95
N ARG A 584 -16.31 -17.57 -3.60
CA ARG A 584 -16.41 -17.65 -5.06
C ARG A 584 -17.39 -16.61 -5.62
N LYS A 585 -18.60 -16.50 -5.05
CA LYS A 585 -19.61 -15.52 -5.47
C LYS A 585 -19.13 -14.08 -5.25
N LEU A 586 -18.60 -13.78 -4.06
CA LEU A 586 -18.07 -12.46 -3.73
C LEU A 586 -16.94 -12.08 -4.70
N TRP A 587 -16.02 -13.01 -5.00
CA TRP A 587 -14.95 -12.81 -5.98
C TRP A 587 -15.51 -12.47 -7.36
N GLN A 588 -16.48 -13.23 -7.86
CA GLN A 588 -17.15 -12.97 -9.13
C GLN A 588 -17.79 -11.57 -9.18
N HIS A 589 -18.29 -11.07 -8.04
CA HIS A 589 -18.90 -9.75 -7.92
C HIS A 589 -17.88 -8.60 -7.95
N ILE A 590 -16.66 -8.81 -7.43
CA ILE A 590 -15.69 -7.71 -7.21
C ILE A 590 -14.39 -7.80 -8.01
N LYS A 591 -14.18 -8.86 -8.78
CA LYS A 591 -12.96 -9.00 -9.57
C LYS A 591 -12.81 -7.92 -10.64
N GLY A 592 -13.89 -7.26 -11.07
CA GLY A 592 -13.79 -6.07 -11.93
C GLY A 592 -13.25 -4.86 -11.17
N TYR A 593 -13.87 -4.55 -10.04
CA TYR A 593 -13.49 -3.43 -9.18
C TYR A 593 -12.02 -3.54 -8.71
N SER A 594 -11.62 -4.72 -8.21
CA SER A 594 -10.26 -4.91 -7.74
C SER A 594 -9.19 -4.83 -8.83
N TYR A 595 -9.56 -5.10 -10.08
CA TYR A 595 -8.68 -4.88 -11.24
C TYR A 595 -8.54 -3.38 -11.55
N VAL A 596 -9.66 -2.64 -11.64
CA VAL A 596 -9.65 -1.21 -12.00
C VAL A 596 -8.89 -0.38 -10.96
N HIS A 597 -9.02 -0.72 -9.68
CA HIS A 597 -8.39 0.00 -8.58
C HIS A 597 -6.99 -0.51 -8.21
N GLY A 598 -6.51 -1.60 -8.83
CA GLY A 598 -5.15 -2.12 -8.65
C GLY A 598 -4.89 -2.82 -7.31
N TYR A 599 -5.88 -3.52 -6.74
CA TYR A 599 -5.74 -4.31 -5.50
C TYR A 599 -5.06 -5.67 -5.78
N TRP A 600 -3.86 -5.65 -6.37
CA TRP A 600 -3.20 -6.85 -6.92
C TRP A 600 -2.89 -7.92 -5.88
N HIS A 601 -2.49 -7.52 -4.67
CA HIS A 601 -2.13 -8.45 -3.61
C HIS A 601 -3.37 -9.20 -3.08
N GLU A 602 -4.45 -8.49 -2.75
CA GLU A 602 -5.68 -9.11 -2.26
C GLU A 602 -6.27 -10.05 -3.31
N ARG A 603 -6.25 -9.62 -4.58
CA ARG A 603 -6.62 -10.49 -5.72
C ARG A 603 -5.81 -11.78 -5.73
N LEU A 604 -4.47 -11.70 -5.75
CA LEU A 604 -3.63 -12.90 -5.81
C LEU A 604 -3.85 -13.80 -4.60
N SER A 605 -3.91 -13.23 -3.39
CA SER A 605 -4.15 -14.00 -2.16
C SER A 605 -5.49 -14.73 -2.18
N TRP A 606 -6.57 -14.08 -2.61
CA TRP A 606 -7.89 -14.69 -2.68
C TRP A 606 -7.99 -15.71 -3.82
N ILE A 607 -7.40 -15.42 -4.98
CA ILE A 607 -7.35 -16.34 -6.13
C ILE A 607 -6.57 -17.61 -5.76
N GLU A 608 -5.45 -17.49 -5.06
CA GLU A 608 -4.66 -18.65 -4.62
C GLU A 608 -5.45 -19.54 -3.67
N TRP A 609 -6.13 -18.93 -2.71
CA TRP A 609 -7.00 -19.67 -1.81
C TRP A 609 -8.16 -20.35 -2.54
N LEU A 610 -8.80 -19.64 -3.48
CA LEU A 610 -9.87 -20.19 -4.33
C LEU A 610 -9.37 -21.35 -5.19
N LEU A 611 -8.19 -21.22 -5.81
CA LEU A 611 -7.57 -22.25 -6.63
C LEU A 611 -7.30 -23.52 -5.81
N GLN A 612 -6.66 -23.38 -4.65
CA GLN A 612 -6.40 -24.52 -3.75
C GLN A 612 -7.70 -25.17 -3.28
N SER A 613 -8.68 -24.36 -2.90
CA SER A 613 -9.98 -24.84 -2.42
C SER A 613 -10.80 -25.54 -3.51
N ALA A 614 -10.74 -25.05 -4.75
CA ALA A 614 -11.38 -25.63 -5.91
C ALA A 614 -10.70 -26.94 -6.33
N GLN A 615 -9.37 -26.99 -6.30
CA GLN A 615 -8.58 -28.22 -6.55
C GLN A 615 -8.93 -29.34 -5.56
N GLN A 616 -9.00 -29.02 -4.26
CA GLN A 616 -9.41 -29.99 -3.23
C GLN A 616 -10.83 -30.55 -3.46
N ARG A 617 -11.71 -29.73 -4.04
CA ARG A 617 -13.11 -30.08 -4.32
C ARG A 617 -13.33 -30.61 -5.74
N GLN A 618 -12.29 -30.63 -6.57
CA GLN A 618 -12.33 -31.01 -7.99
C GLN A 618 -13.33 -30.18 -8.83
N ASP A 619 -13.57 -28.92 -8.45
CA ASP A 619 -14.43 -27.98 -9.20
C ASP A 619 -13.68 -27.41 -10.42
N GLN A 620 -13.78 -28.10 -11.55
CA GLN A 620 -13.05 -27.76 -12.78
C GLN A 620 -13.36 -26.35 -13.30
N SER A 621 -14.62 -25.90 -13.16
CA SER A 621 -15.03 -24.56 -13.60
C SER A 621 -14.33 -23.48 -12.76
N ALA A 622 -14.33 -23.62 -11.44
CA ALA A 622 -13.67 -22.66 -10.56
C ALA A 622 -12.14 -22.72 -10.66
N ILE A 623 -11.54 -23.90 -10.90
CA ILE A 623 -10.10 -24.02 -11.17
C ILE A 623 -9.74 -23.21 -12.42
N ALA A 624 -10.46 -23.41 -13.52
CA ALA A 624 -10.19 -22.70 -14.76
C ALA A 624 -10.39 -21.18 -14.62
N GLU A 625 -11.45 -20.75 -13.92
CA GLU A 625 -11.70 -19.34 -13.62
C GLU A 625 -10.55 -18.74 -12.79
N ALA A 626 -10.15 -19.39 -11.71
CA ALA A 626 -9.07 -18.92 -10.84
C ALA A 626 -7.72 -18.89 -11.55
N LEU A 627 -7.39 -19.89 -12.38
CA LEU A 627 -6.18 -19.89 -13.20
C LEU A 627 -6.20 -18.73 -14.21
N SER A 628 -7.34 -18.49 -14.85
CA SER A 628 -7.52 -17.39 -15.80
C SER A 628 -7.31 -16.03 -15.14
N ASP A 629 -7.96 -15.82 -13.99
CA ASP A 629 -7.87 -14.58 -13.21
C ASP A 629 -6.45 -14.38 -12.63
N LYS A 630 -5.77 -15.47 -12.21
CA LYS A 630 -4.37 -15.43 -11.73
C LYS A 630 -3.43 -15.05 -12.87
N GLY A 631 -3.50 -15.75 -13.99
CA GLY A 631 -2.63 -15.52 -15.14
C GLY A 631 -2.79 -14.11 -15.71
N TRP A 632 -4.02 -13.58 -15.78
CA TRP A 632 -4.24 -12.19 -16.13
C TRP A 632 -3.59 -11.23 -15.13
N THR A 633 -3.83 -11.42 -13.83
CA THR A 633 -3.25 -10.56 -12.79
C THR A 633 -1.71 -10.57 -12.83
N LEU A 634 -1.10 -11.75 -13.02
CA LEU A 634 0.36 -11.88 -13.18
C LEU A 634 0.86 -11.24 -14.48
N THR A 635 0.18 -11.42 -15.61
CA THR A 635 0.57 -10.84 -16.90
C THR A 635 0.68 -9.31 -16.85
N LEU A 636 -0.18 -8.66 -16.06
CA LEU A 636 -0.08 -7.22 -15.82
C LEU A 636 1.13 -6.83 -14.96
N MET A 637 1.57 -7.74 -14.09
CA MET A 637 2.66 -7.56 -13.14
C MET A 637 4.01 -8.11 -13.64
N VAL A 638 4.05 -8.72 -14.81
CA VAL A 638 5.16 -9.57 -15.29
C VAL A 638 6.40 -8.80 -15.74
N MET A 639 6.27 -7.52 -16.11
CA MET A 639 7.36 -6.82 -16.77
C MET A 639 8.48 -6.40 -15.79
N GLY A 640 9.69 -6.90 -16.05
CA GLY A 640 10.89 -6.69 -15.23
C GLY A 640 11.25 -7.85 -14.28
N LYS A 641 10.41 -8.91 -14.20
CA LYS A 641 10.63 -10.04 -13.28
C LYS A 641 10.55 -11.40 -13.96
N PRO A 642 11.70 -12.06 -14.24
CA PRO A 642 11.72 -13.38 -14.90
C PRO A 642 11.01 -14.48 -14.10
N GLU A 643 10.93 -14.35 -12.77
CA GLU A 643 10.22 -15.28 -11.88
C GLU A 643 8.71 -15.32 -12.17
N ARG A 644 8.10 -14.16 -12.43
CA ARG A 644 6.66 -14.06 -12.76
C ARG A 644 6.35 -14.61 -14.15
N LEU A 645 7.30 -14.50 -15.09
CA LEU A 645 7.20 -15.16 -16.40
C LEU A 645 7.18 -16.69 -16.24
N ALA A 646 8.03 -17.23 -15.36
CA ALA A 646 8.05 -18.66 -15.07
C ALA A 646 6.74 -19.15 -14.41
N GLU A 647 6.15 -18.35 -13.51
CA GLU A 647 4.82 -18.65 -12.95
C GLU A 647 3.72 -18.67 -14.03
N VAL A 648 3.71 -17.71 -14.94
CA VAL A 648 2.73 -17.69 -16.05
C VAL A 648 2.93 -18.88 -16.98
N ASP A 649 4.17 -19.31 -17.25
CA ASP A 649 4.45 -20.52 -18.00
C ASP A 649 3.98 -21.80 -17.27
N ALA A 650 4.15 -21.87 -15.94
CA ALA A 650 3.63 -22.95 -15.13
C ALA A 650 2.08 -23.00 -15.12
N LEU A 651 1.42 -21.84 -15.10
CA LEU A 651 -0.03 -21.73 -15.26
C LEU A 651 -0.47 -22.21 -16.64
N CYS A 652 0.25 -21.85 -17.70
CA CYS A 652 -0.03 -22.34 -19.05
C CYS A 652 0.01 -23.88 -19.12
N ALA A 653 0.94 -24.52 -18.40
CA ALA A 653 1.02 -25.97 -18.33
C ALA A 653 -0.19 -26.58 -17.60
N GLN A 654 -0.57 -26.03 -16.45
CA GLN A 654 -1.75 -26.47 -15.70
C GLN A 654 -3.04 -26.32 -16.53
N VAL A 655 -3.20 -25.20 -17.24
CA VAL A 655 -4.32 -24.95 -18.14
C VAL A 655 -4.33 -25.92 -19.33
N SER A 656 -3.16 -26.30 -19.86
CA SER A 656 -3.08 -27.24 -20.98
C SER A 656 -3.61 -28.63 -20.59
N ASN A 657 -3.41 -29.05 -19.34
CA ASN A 657 -3.97 -30.30 -18.81
C ASN A 657 -5.51 -30.26 -18.67
N LEU A 658 -6.12 -29.08 -18.65
CA LEU A 658 -7.58 -28.90 -18.61
C LEU A 658 -8.21 -28.90 -20.01
N GLN A 659 -7.41 -28.81 -21.09
CA GLN A 659 -7.92 -28.78 -22.46
C GLN A 659 -8.48 -30.14 -22.94
N ASP A 660 -8.23 -31.23 -22.21
CA ASP A 660 -8.85 -32.54 -22.47
C ASP A 660 -10.32 -32.59 -21.99
N SER A 661 -10.88 -31.48 -21.49
CA SER A 661 -12.30 -31.38 -21.15
C SER A 661 -13.19 -31.44 -22.39
N GLU A 662 -14.35 -32.11 -22.32
CA GLU A 662 -15.37 -32.11 -23.39
C GLU A 662 -16.03 -30.73 -23.62
N ASP A 663 -15.80 -29.75 -22.74
CA ASP A 663 -16.37 -28.41 -22.81
C ASP A 663 -15.61 -27.50 -23.80
N LEU A 664 -16.16 -27.37 -25.01
CA LEU A 664 -15.60 -26.51 -26.07
C LEU A 664 -15.61 -25.01 -25.71
N ILE A 665 -16.52 -24.55 -24.85
CA ILE A 665 -16.54 -23.14 -24.39
C ILE A 665 -15.31 -22.89 -23.50
N LEU A 666 -15.09 -23.80 -22.56
CA LEU A 666 -13.93 -23.74 -21.68
C LEU A 666 -12.61 -23.79 -22.46
N GLN A 667 -12.53 -24.69 -23.45
CA GLN A 667 -11.36 -24.78 -24.33
C GLN A 667 -11.10 -23.47 -25.08
N LEU A 668 -12.15 -22.84 -25.61
CA LEU A 668 -12.05 -21.55 -26.30
C LEU A 668 -11.49 -20.48 -25.36
N GLU A 669 -12.07 -20.33 -24.16
CA GLU A 669 -11.65 -19.31 -23.20
C GLU A 669 -10.19 -19.49 -22.77
N LEU A 670 -9.80 -20.71 -22.39
CA LEU A 670 -8.44 -21.04 -22.00
C LEU A 670 -7.43 -20.85 -23.15
N THR A 671 -7.85 -21.07 -24.39
CA THR A 671 -7.00 -20.83 -25.57
C THR A 671 -6.75 -19.33 -25.77
N ILE A 672 -7.77 -18.49 -25.61
CA ILE A 672 -7.63 -17.03 -25.66
C ILE A 672 -6.69 -16.54 -24.54
N GLU A 673 -6.89 -16.99 -23.30
CA GLU A 673 -6.05 -16.55 -22.17
C GLU A 673 -4.57 -16.90 -22.39
N ARG A 674 -4.26 -18.12 -22.87
CA ARG A 674 -2.87 -18.51 -23.20
C ARG A 674 -2.26 -17.64 -24.30
N ALA A 675 -3.06 -17.22 -25.28
CA ALA A 675 -2.58 -16.32 -26.32
C ALA A 675 -2.21 -14.97 -25.73
N VAL A 676 -3.10 -14.39 -24.92
CA VAL A 676 -2.89 -13.13 -24.21
C VAL A 676 -1.63 -13.17 -23.35
N TRP A 677 -1.46 -14.23 -22.56
CA TRP A 677 -0.30 -14.38 -21.67
C TRP A 677 1.01 -14.52 -22.42
N SER A 678 0.98 -14.96 -23.69
CA SER A 678 2.16 -15.12 -24.53
C SER A 678 2.68 -13.78 -25.11
N ILE A 679 1.80 -12.78 -25.27
CA ILE A 679 2.13 -11.49 -25.91
C ILE A 679 3.20 -10.73 -25.11
N PRO A 680 3.04 -10.48 -23.79
CA PRO A 680 4.06 -9.76 -23.01
C PRO A 680 5.38 -10.50 -22.86
N GLN A 681 5.41 -11.81 -23.10
CA GLN A 681 6.63 -12.63 -23.08
C GLN A 681 7.40 -12.56 -24.40
N GLY A 682 6.89 -11.85 -25.41
CA GLY A 682 7.45 -11.83 -26.75
C GLY A 682 7.23 -13.11 -27.57
N LYS A 683 6.39 -14.05 -27.09
CA LYS A 683 6.10 -15.32 -27.77
C LYS A 683 5.02 -15.12 -28.84
N PHE A 684 5.26 -14.24 -29.80
CA PHE A 684 4.25 -13.78 -30.78
C PHE A 684 3.75 -14.87 -31.72
N ASP A 685 4.63 -15.77 -32.19
CA ASP A 685 4.21 -16.89 -33.07
C ASP A 685 3.22 -17.82 -32.36
N ARG A 686 3.49 -18.12 -31.09
CA ARG A 686 2.60 -18.92 -30.25
C ARG A 686 1.27 -18.21 -30.01
N ALA A 687 1.31 -16.91 -29.73
CA ALA A 687 0.09 -16.10 -29.57
C ALA A 687 -0.76 -16.14 -30.85
N HIS A 688 -0.15 -15.99 -32.01
CA HIS A 688 -0.85 -16.04 -33.31
C HIS A 688 -1.48 -17.41 -33.58
N GLN A 689 -0.75 -18.50 -33.33
CA GLN A 689 -1.27 -19.87 -33.47
C GLN A 689 -2.48 -20.11 -32.55
N LEU A 690 -2.39 -19.68 -31.29
CA LEU A 690 -3.48 -19.83 -30.32
C LEU A 690 -4.71 -18.99 -30.70
N LEU A 691 -4.53 -17.77 -31.19
CA LEU A 691 -5.64 -16.92 -31.65
C LEU A 691 -6.33 -17.53 -32.89
N ASN A 692 -5.58 -18.09 -33.84
CA ASN A 692 -6.17 -18.81 -34.97
C ASN A 692 -6.96 -20.03 -34.51
N ARG A 693 -6.41 -20.81 -33.57
CA ARG A 693 -7.14 -21.92 -32.96
C ARG A 693 -8.41 -21.47 -32.23
N ALA A 694 -8.37 -20.32 -31.55
CA ALA A 694 -9.54 -19.75 -30.89
C ALA A 694 -10.64 -19.38 -31.91
N LYS A 695 -10.29 -18.86 -33.09
CA LYS A 695 -11.26 -18.60 -34.17
C LYS A 695 -11.94 -19.88 -34.66
N GLU A 696 -11.15 -20.95 -34.85
CA GLU A 696 -11.69 -22.27 -35.23
C GLU A 696 -12.66 -22.79 -34.18
N LEU A 697 -12.28 -22.75 -32.90
CA LEU A 697 -13.12 -23.17 -31.79
C LEU A 697 -14.40 -22.34 -31.69
N LEU A 698 -14.30 -21.01 -31.82
CA LEU A 698 -15.47 -20.13 -31.79
C LEU A 698 -16.50 -20.47 -32.86
N SER A 699 -16.07 -20.92 -34.05
CA SER A 699 -16.98 -21.37 -35.11
C SER A 699 -17.72 -22.69 -34.81
N GLN A 700 -17.21 -23.48 -33.87
CA GLN A 700 -17.75 -24.79 -33.48
C GLN A 700 -18.65 -24.72 -32.24
N VAL A 701 -18.48 -23.69 -31.41
CA VAL A 701 -19.24 -23.49 -30.18
C VAL A 701 -20.59 -22.83 -30.48
N ARG A 702 -21.66 -23.30 -29.81
CA ARG A 702 -22.97 -22.63 -29.83
C ARG A 702 -23.08 -21.64 -28.67
N LEU A 703 -22.75 -20.37 -28.94
CA LEU A 703 -22.96 -19.26 -28.01
C LEU A 703 -24.14 -18.39 -28.47
N GLU A 704 -24.78 -17.73 -27.52
CA GLU A 704 -25.70 -16.62 -27.82
C GLU A 704 -24.93 -15.50 -28.56
N GLU A 705 -25.58 -14.85 -29.53
CA GLU A 705 -25.01 -13.79 -30.37
C GLU A 705 -24.17 -12.75 -29.58
N PRO A 706 -24.64 -12.18 -28.45
CA PRO A 706 -23.84 -11.22 -27.69
C PRO A 706 -22.54 -11.80 -27.09
N LYS A 707 -22.55 -13.06 -26.65
CA LYS A 707 -21.36 -13.74 -26.09
C LYS A 707 -20.38 -14.12 -27.19
N CYS A 708 -20.90 -14.59 -28.33
CA CYS A 708 -20.10 -14.89 -29.52
C CYS A 708 -19.36 -13.64 -30.01
N LEU A 709 -20.08 -12.52 -30.17
CA LEU A 709 -19.51 -11.23 -30.59
C LEU A 709 -18.42 -10.75 -29.61
N ARG A 710 -18.59 -10.95 -28.30
CA ARG A 710 -17.56 -10.57 -27.31
C ARG A 710 -16.29 -11.38 -27.45
N GLN A 711 -16.37 -12.71 -27.62
CA GLN A 711 -15.17 -13.52 -27.83
C GLN A 711 -14.49 -13.15 -29.14
N GLN A 712 -15.26 -12.86 -30.20
CA GLN A 712 -14.73 -12.37 -31.47
C GLN A 712 -13.96 -11.05 -31.31
N ILE A 713 -14.53 -10.06 -30.62
CA ILE A 713 -13.88 -8.78 -30.32
C ILE A 713 -12.55 -9.01 -29.59
N ARG A 714 -12.52 -9.89 -28.59
CA ARG A 714 -11.29 -10.21 -27.84
C ARG A 714 -10.22 -10.79 -28.75
N ILE A 715 -10.58 -11.77 -29.58
CA ILE A 715 -9.64 -12.41 -30.50
C ILE A 715 -9.08 -11.38 -31.49
N ASP A 716 -9.95 -10.59 -32.13
CA ASP A 716 -9.56 -9.59 -33.12
C ASP A 716 -8.66 -8.51 -32.49
N TYR A 717 -8.97 -8.07 -31.26
CA TYR A 717 -8.16 -7.09 -30.53
C TYR A 717 -6.74 -7.60 -30.22
N TYR A 718 -6.59 -8.81 -29.67
CA TYR A 718 -5.25 -9.33 -29.33
C TYR A 718 -4.47 -9.74 -30.57
N GLU A 719 -5.14 -10.15 -31.65
CA GLU A 719 -4.48 -10.37 -32.93
C GLU A 719 -3.91 -9.06 -33.49
N ALA A 720 -4.67 -7.96 -33.41
CA ALA A 720 -4.17 -6.64 -33.78
C ALA A 720 -2.97 -6.21 -32.92
N GLU A 721 -2.97 -6.54 -31.61
CA GLU A 721 -1.82 -6.29 -30.73
C GLU A 721 -0.58 -7.09 -31.16
N VAL A 722 -0.73 -8.37 -31.50
CA VAL A 722 0.38 -9.17 -32.05
C VAL A 722 0.94 -8.54 -33.32
N TRP A 723 0.08 -8.09 -34.25
CA TRP A 723 0.52 -7.40 -35.47
C TRP A 723 1.24 -6.09 -35.17
N PHE A 724 0.77 -5.32 -34.19
CA PHE A 724 1.44 -4.09 -33.78
C PHE A 724 2.85 -4.37 -33.23
N ARG A 725 2.97 -5.34 -32.32
CA ARG A 725 4.25 -5.71 -31.68
C ARG A 725 5.25 -6.30 -32.68
N THR A 726 4.77 -6.94 -33.73
CA THR A 726 5.58 -7.46 -34.85
C THR A 726 5.78 -6.45 -35.97
N GLN A 727 5.45 -5.18 -35.74
CA GLN A 727 5.64 -4.04 -36.66
C GLN A 727 4.83 -4.13 -37.97
N ASN A 728 3.78 -4.95 -38.02
CA ASN A 728 2.84 -5.00 -39.14
C ASN A 728 1.68 -4.02 -38.93
N TYR A 729 2.00 -2.72 -39.00
CA TYR A 729 1.08 -1.64 -38.65
C TYR A 729 -0.18 -1.58 -39.53
N GLN A 730 -0.09 -1.96 -40.81
CA GLN A 730 -1.24 -2.00 -41.71
C GLN A 730 -2.28 -3.03 -41.26
N ARG A 731 -1.86 -4.24 -40.90
CA ARG A 731 -2.76 -5.27 -40.36
C ARG A 731 -3.28 -4.90 -38.97
N ALA A 732 -2.42 -4.32 -38.13
CA ALA A 732 -2.82 -3.83 -36.81
C ALA A 732 -3.94 -2.79 -36.92
N LYS A 733 -3.81 -1.82 -37.84
CA LYS A 733 -4.84 -0.80 -38.10
C LYS A 733 -6.18 -1.41 -38.45
N ILE A 734 -6.21 -2.31 -39.44
CA ILE A 734 -7.43 -2.99 -39.89
C ILE A 734 -8.07 -3.78 -38.73
N GLY A 735 -7.24 -4.51 -37.97
CA GLY A 735 -7.70 -5.28 -36.82
C GLY A 735 -8.32 -4.42 -35.72
N TYR A 736 -7.67 -3.33 -35.32
CA TYR A 736 -8.21 -2.41 -34.32
C TYR A 736 -9.44 -1.64 -34.80
N GLN A 737 -9.52 -1.27 -36.08
CA GLN A 737 -10.73 -0.66 -36.66
C GLN A 737 -11.93 -1.63 -36.59
N LYS A 738 -11.71 -2.89 -36.96
CA LYS A 738 -12.73 -3.94 -36.86
C LYS A 738 -13.17 -4.15 -35.40
N ALA A 739 -12.21 -4.26 -34.47
CA ALA A 739 -12.51 -4.42 -33.05
C ALA A 739 -13.27 -3.21 -32.48
N LEU A 740 -12.95 -1.99 -32.92
CA LEU A 740 -13.63 -0.76 -32.53
C LEU A 740 -15.08 -0.73 -33.02
N GLU A 741 -15.34 -1.07 -34.29
CA GLU A 741 -16.69 -1.12 -34.86
C GLU A 741 -17.56 -2.14 -34.13
N GLN A 742 -17.03 -3.34 -33.92
CA GLN A 742 -17.72 -4.39 -33.18
C GLN A 742 -17.96 -4.00 -31.71
N ALA A 743 -16.99 -3.35 -31.06
CA ALA A 743 -17.12 -2.86 -29.69
C ALA A 743 -18.24 -1.81 -29.58
N ARG A 744 -18.38 -0.90 -30.54
CA ARG A 744 -19.48 0.07 -30.60
C ARG A 744 -20.83 -0.60 -30.77
N MET A 745 -20.92 -1.60 -31.66
CA MET A 745 -22.14 -2.40 -31.83
C MET A 745 -22.52 -3.14 -30.55
N ALA A 746 -21.53 -3.66 -29.82
CA ALA A 746 -21.70 -4.33 -28.54
C ALA A 746 -21.84 -3.39 -27.34
N GLN A 747 -21.78 -2.06 -27.55
CA GLN A 747 -21.73 -1.02 -26.51
C GLN A 747 -20.64 -1.28 -25.44
N TRP A 748 -19.50 -1.82 -25.87
CA TRP A 748 -18.37 -2.16 -25.02
C TRP A 748 -17.34 -1.03 -24.97
N GLN A 749 -17.64 -0.01 -24.18
CA GLN A 749 -16.87 1.24 -24.12
C GLN A 749 -15.38 1.05 -23.75
N GLN A 750 -15.04 0.07 -22.90
CA GLN A 750 -13.64 -0.19 -22.54
C GLN A 750 -12.78 -0.60 -23.75
N VAL A 751 -13.27 -1.54 -24.56
CA VAL A 751 -12.53 -1.97 -25.76
C VAL A 751 -12.51 -0.88 -26.81
N GLU A 752 -13.57 -0.06 -26.90
CA GLU A 752 -13.57 1.13 -27.75
C GLU A 752 -12.42 2.07 -27.39
N VAL A 753 -12.26 2.43 -26.11
CA VAL A 753 -11.20 3.35 -25.68
C VAL A 753 -9.81 2.76 -25.85
N TYR A 754 -9.60 1.48 -25.52
CA TYR A 754 -8.31 0.84 -25.78
C TYR A 754 -8.00 0.77 -27.28
N SER A 755 -8.97 0.44 -28.12
CA SER A 755 -8.78 0.36 -29.57
C SER A 755 -8.47 1.74 -30.16
N LEU A 756 -9.11 2.81 -29.67
CA LEU A 756 -8.80 4.18 -30.09
C LEU A 756 -7.37 4.59 -29.71
N ASN A 757 -6.91 4.26 -28.50
CA ASN A 757 -5.54 4.55 -28.09
C ASN A 757 -4.52 3.75 -28.92
N TRP A 758 -4.78 2.47 -29.20
CA TRP A 758 -3.93 1.68 -30.08
C TRP A 758 -3.90 2.18 -31.52
N LEU A 759 -5.03 2.65 -32.06
CA LEU A 759 -5.08 3.29 -33.37
C LEU A 759 -4.27 4.58 -33.41
N ALA A 760 -4.25 5.34 -32.31
CA ALA A 760 -3.36 6.50 -32.18
C ALA A 760 -1.89 6.07 -32.21
N ASP A 761 -1.50 5.04 -31.46
CA ASP A 761 -0.14 4.50 -31.48
C ASP A 761 0.25 3.96 -32.88
N VAL A 762 -0.68 3.33 -33.61
CA VAL A 762 -0.48 2.92 -35.01
C VAL A 762 -0.24 4.14 -35.91
N ALA A 763 -1.02 5.20 -35.75
CA ALA A 763 -0.86 6.43 -36.53
C ALA A 763 0.49 7.12 -36.23
N LEU A 764 0.94 7.12 -34.97
CA LEU A 764 2.22 7.68 -34.55
C LEU A 764 3.42 6.90 -35.11
N VAL A 765 3.46 5.58 -34.88
CA VAL A 765 4.64 4.75 -35.16
C VAL A 765 4.65 4.19 -36.58
N GLY A 766 3.49 3.77 -37.08
CA GLY A 766 3.38 3.08 -38.35
C GLY A 766 3.18 4.00 -39.55
N GLU A 767 2.45 5.09 -39.38
CA GLU A 767 2.07 5.99 -40.48
C GLU A 767 2.73 7.37 -40.41
N GLY A 768 3.25 7.76 -39.24
CA GLY A 768 3.78 9.11 -38.99
C GLY A 768 2.70 10.20 -39.08
N ASN A 769 1.42 9.84 -39.00
CA ASN A 769 0.30 10.76 -39.13
C ASN A 769 -0.08 11.36 -37.77
N LEU A 770 0.59 12.45 -37.42
CA LEU A 770 0.43 13.12 -36.13
C LEU A 770 -0.96 13.75 -35.94
N GLU A 771 -1.60 14.21 -37.01
CA GLU A 771 -2.94 14.82 -36.96
C GLU A 771 -4.01 13.78 -36.60
N GLU A 772 -3.95 12.61 -37.24
CA GLU A 772 -4.88 11.53 -36.95
C GLU A 772 -4.67 10.96 -35.54
N ALA A 773 -3.42 10.81 -35.11
CA ALA A 773 -3.11 10.41 -33.74
C ALA A 773 -3.70 11.37 -32.70
N GLU A 774 -3.53 12.68 -32.89
CA GLU A 774 -4.09 13.69 -32.00
C GLU A 774 -5.63 13.64 -31.97
N ARG A 775 -6.27 13.48 -33.13
CA ARG A 775 -7.73 13.38 -33.24
C ARG A 775 -8.27 12.18 -32.45
N LEU A 776 -7.61 11.03 -32.58
CA LEU A 776 -7.97 9.80 -31.86
C LEU A 776 -7.78 9.96 -30.34
N LEU A 777 -6.67 10.56 -29.91
CA LEU A 777 -6.39 10.81 -28.48
C LEU A 777 -7.37 11.81 -27.85
N LYS A 778 -7.70 12.90 -28.56
CA LYS A 778 -8.72 13.87 -28.11
C LYS A 778 -10.11 13.25 -27.97
N THR A 779 -10.43 12.27 -28.81
CA THR A 779 -11.71 11.55 -28.75
C THR A 779 -11.77 10.58 -27.57
N SER A 780 -10.68 9.87 -27.30
CA SER A 780 -10.64 8.76 -26.34
C SER A 780 -10.32 9.19 -24.90
N MET A 781 -9.47 10.19 -24.70
CA MET A 781 -9.03 10.64 -23.37
C MET A 781 -10.18 11.09 -22.44
N PRO A 782 -11.19 11.87 -22.89
CA PRO A 782 -12.32 12.24 -22.03
C PRO A 782 -13.12 11.02 -21.55
N ILE A 783 -13.25 10.01 -22.41
CA ILE A 783 -13.95 8.77 -22.09
C ILE A 783 -13.13 7.97 -21.05
N ALA A 784 -11.81 7.90 -21.22
CA ALA A 784 -10.91 7.29 -20.24
C ALA A 784 -10.99 7.99 -18.87
N LEU A 785 -10.99 9.32 -18.84
CA LEU A 785 -11.11 10.11 -17.61
C LEU A 785 -12.46 9.90 -16.92
N ALA A 786 -13.57 9.91 -17.67
CA ALA A 786 -14.91 9.66 -17.13
C ALA A 786 -15.04 8.26 -16.52
N SER A 787 -14.37 7.26 -17.10
CA SER A 787 -14.37 5.89 -16.60
C SER A 787 -13.55 5.68 -15.32
N GLN A 788 -12.70 6.64 -14.94
CA GLN A 788 -11.71 6.53 -13.86
C GLN A 788 -10.76 5.32 -14.00
N ASP A 789 -10.62 4.75 -15.21
CA ASP A 789 -9.67 3.68 -15.51
C ASP A 789 -8.24 4.24 -15.52
N LYS A 790 -7.59 4.17 -14.34
CA LYS A 790 -6.23 4.67 -14.13
C LYS A 790 -5.22 4.11 -15.15
N ARG A 791 -5.39 2.85 -15.55
CA ARG A 791 -4.51 2.20 -16.53
C ARG A 791 -4.72 2.78 -17.92
N SER A 792 -5.97 2.88 -18.36
CA SER A 792 -6.30 3.52 -19.64
C SER A 792 -5.73 4.94 -19.69
N ILE A 793 -5.95 5.73 -18.64
CA ILE A 793 -5.43 7.10 -18.52
C ILE A 793 -3.89 7.12 -18.63
N ALA A 794 -3.18 6.23 -17.94
CA ALA A 794 -1.72 6.14 -18.02
C ALA A 794 -1.21 5.87 -19.46
N PHE A 795 -1.86 4.94 -20.17
CA PHE A 795 -1.52 4.67 -21.57
C PHE A 795 -1.85 5.83 -22.51
N HIS A 796 -2.93 6.59 -22.28
CA HIS A 796 -3.19 7.80 -23.07
C HIS A 796 -2.13 8.86 -22.84
N LYS A 797 -1.70 9.07 -21.58
CA LYS A 797 -0.61 9.99 -21.25
C LYS A 797 0.69 9.60 -21.95
N ARG A 798 0.99 8.30 -22.02
CA ARG A 798 2.12 7.76 -22.80
C ARG A 798 2.02 8.12 -24.28
N SER A 799 0.86 7.89 -24.90
CA SER A 799 0.63 8.19 -26.32
C SER A 799 0.71 9.71 -26.61
N TRP A 800 0.21 10.55 -25.69
CA TRP A 800 0.39 12.01 -25.76
C TRP A 800 1.86 12.41 -25.66
N ALA A 801 2.62 11.82 -24.73
CA ALA A 801 4.06 12.05 -24.64
C ALA A 801 4.76 11.68 -25.95
N HIS A 802 4.37 10.56 -26.58
CA HIS A 802 4.93 10.13 -27.86
C HIS A 802 4.61 11.10 -29.00
N LEU A 803 3.35 11.56 -29.09
CA LEU A 803 2.94 12.59 -30.06
C LEU A 803 3.81 13.84 -29.93
N GLU A 804 3.99 14.34 -28.71
CA GLU A 804 4.76 15.56 -28.46
C GLU A 804 6.27 15.36 -28.67
N LYS A 805 6.78 14.14 -28.43
CA LYS A 805 8.14 13.74 -28.82
C LYS A 805 8.35 13.85 -30.33
N LEU A 806 7.43 13.32 -31.13
CA LEU A 806 7.52 13.39 -32.59
C LEU A 806 7.33 14.82 -33.13
N ARG A 807 6.62 15.68 -32.41
CA ARG A 807 6.49 17.12 -32.71
C ARG A 807 7.72 17.96 -32.32
N GLY A 808 8.62 17.41 -31.50
CA GLY A 808 9.75 18.15 -30.95
C GLY A 808 9.37 19.15 -29.84
N ASN A 809 8.17 19.01 -29.25
CA ASN A 809 7.71 19.89 -28.18
C ASN A 809 8.20 19.38 -26.81
N LEU A 810 9.43 19.74 -26.46
CA LEU A 810 10.10 19.24 -25.25
C LEU A 810 9.32 19.53 -23.95
N ALA A 811 8.68 20.71 -23.86
CA ALA A 811 7.95 21.09 -22.65
C ALA A 811 6.72 20.19 -22.42
N GLN A 812 5.94 19.93 -23.47
CA GLN A 812 4.77 19.04 -23.38
C GLN A 812 5.17 17.56 -23.29
N LEU A 813 6.26 17.15 -23.97
CA LEU A 813 6.85 15.83 -23.79
C LEU A 813 7.18 15.59 -22.31
N GLN A 814 7.93 16.50 -21.68
CA GLN A 814 8.32 16.36 -20.28
C GLN A 814 7.11 16.28 -19.35
N HIS A 815 6.10 17.13 -19.58
CA HIS A 815 4.86 17.11 -18.81
C HIS A 815 4.14 15.77 -18.90
N TRP A 816 3.83 15.31 -20.12
CA TRP A 816 3.10 14.06 -20.33
C TRP A 816 3.91 12.82 -19.93
N ALA A 817 5.21 12.79 -20.22
CA ALA A 817 6.07 11.67 -19.85
C ALA A 817 6.23 11.55 -18.33
N MET A 818 6.36 12.68 -17.60
CA MET A 818 6.40 12.66 -16.14
C MET A 818 5.07 12.16 -15.56
N GLU A 819 3.94 12.67 -16.04
CA GLU A 819 2.64 12.22 -15.56
C GLU A 819 2.36 10.75 -15.91
N ALA A 820 2.75 10.29 -17.10
CA ALA A 820 2.64 8.89 -17.51
C ALA A 820 3.52 8.01 -16.62
N LYS A 821 4.76 8.42 -16.36
CA LYS A 821 5.69 7.74 -15.46
C LYS A 821 5.10 7.61 -14.05
N GLU A 822 4.67 8.71 -13.43
CA GLU A 822 4.03 8.68 -12.09
C GLU A 822 2.81 7.74 -12.09
N SER A 823 2.02 7.75 -13.17
CA SER A 823 0.84 6.87 -13.29
C SER A 823 1.24 5.40 -13.42
N PHE A 824 2.26 5.07 -14.22
CA PHE A 824 2.73 3.69 -14.37
C PHE A 824 3.42 3.17 -13.11
N GLU A 825 4.23 3.99 -12.43
CA GLU A 825 4.78 3.68 -11.11
C GLU A 825 3.63 3.39 -10.14
N SER A 826 2.61 4.24 -10.11
CA SER A 826 1.45 4.06 -9.24
C SER A 826 0.70 2.75 -9.47
N LEU A 827 0.76 2.21 -10.69
CA LEU A 827 0.09 0.98 -11.12
C LEU A 827 0.99 -0.27 -11.02
N GLY A 828 2.29 -0.11 -10.72
CA GLY A 828 3.28 -1.19 -10.72
C GLY A 828 3.76 -1.62 -12.10
N MET A 829 3.52 -0.78 -13.10
CA MET A 829 3.93 -0.98 -14.49
C MET A 829 5.34 -0.43 -14.70
N LEU A 830 6.33 -1.06 -14.06
CA LEU A 830 7.69 -0.53 -13.95
C LEU A 830 8.42 -0.41 -15.30
N ALA A 831 8.10 -1.27 -16.27
CA ALA A 831 8.73 -1.22 -17.60
C ALA A 831 8.24 0.00 -18.40
N GLU A 832 6.94 0.28 -18.37
CA GLU A 832 6.37 1.48 -18.98
C GLU A 832 6.84 2.75 -18.26
N ALA A 833 7.00 2.71 -16.93
CA ALA A 833 7.62 3.80 -16.19
C ALA A 833 9.08 4.03 -16.61
N GLN A 834 9.85 2.96 -16.82
CA GLN A 834 11.23 3.03 -17.28
C GLN A 834 11.33 3.52 -18.74
N GLU A 835 10.38 3.14 -19.60
CA GLU A 835 10.23 3.68 -20.95
C GLU A 835 10.05 5.20 -20.90
N MET A 836 9.12 5.69 -20.07
CA MET A 836 8.92 7.14 -19.89
C MET A 836 10.16 7.84 -19.31
N GLN A 837 10.84 7.20 -18.36
CA GLN A 837 12.10 7.73 -17.83
C GLN A 837 13.16 7.87 -18.94
N SER A 838 13.27 6.90 -19.85
CA SER A 838 14.21 6.99 -20.97
C SER A 838 13.91 8.15 -21.90
N TRP A 839 12.64 8.53 -22.06
CA TRP A 839 12.24 9.68 -22.88
C TRP A 839 12.48 11.02 -22.21
N LEU A 840 12.58 11.05 -20.88
CA LEU A 840 12.95 12.25 -20.12
C LEU A 840 14.47 12.49 -20.09
N GLU A 841 15.26 11.44 -20.38
CA GLU A 841 16.73 11.49 -20.42
C GLU A 841 17.29 11.78 -21.83
N THR A 842 16.46 11.63 -22.87
CA THR A 842 16.74 12.04 -24.26
C THR A 842 16.33 13.47 -24.53
#